data_AF-A0A8H7B699-F1
#
_entry.id   AF-A0A8H7B699-F1
#
_cell.length_a   1.000
_cell.length_b   1.000
_cell.length_c   1.000
_cell.angle_alpha   90.00
_cell.angle_beta   90.00
_cell.angle_gamma   90.00
#
_symmetry.space_group_name_H-M   'P 1'
#
loop_
_entity.id
_entity.type
_entity.pdbx_description
1 polymer ?
#
loop_
_entity_poly.entity_id
_entity_poly.type
_entity_poly.pdbx_seq_one_letter_code
_entity_poly.pdbx_strand_id
1 'polypeptide(L)'
;MDPVNPNQKVRSTPQYALYQRENFWKSNEGEVPLFNTEPGKLEELAKEKLSQGGWFYASSNAGQSHTHTTNRQAFYRHRIIPRMLVDTNQRDTATEIFGHKVPAPIGFAPVGINKIYNPQGELPVARAAGALGLPYCLSTAGSQSIEGVGQANDEGVKKGRGDIGTAAGGGEKGVRFFQLYMPHDDELTRSLLQRAVDSGFTACILTLDTWQLGWRHDDVANSNYAFYHGIGADLGLTDPVFQKRLKEKGIDPKTQPNEAGALWIDNVWHGRAHTWEKAEWAMKLWKELSGGKPFSLKGIQSVEDAKKAADLGFDGIVVSNHAGRQVDGAVASLDSLEKIVDAVGDKIYIMFDSGVRSASDVFKALALGAKFVFVGRLWIWGLSIMGETGVNHVMRGLLADLDILMSVGGFRNIGEITKDSLESGPKSYPLMHIASKLHPIIEMSVILCTAGYDHTIRFWEALSGICSRTIPHPDSQVNRLCISPDKRYLAAAGHHTVKLYDIKSTNPNAILTFDGHTSNITGVAFHCESKWLVTSSEDGTVKIWDTRSGNVQRNYTHGVPVNDVVIHPNQGELISCDRGGNVRIWDLGENKCSHQLIPEDDVSVASVTVASDGSMVCAGNNAGNVYVWRMIQRSDTTSILPICKFVAHTTYITRVLLSPDVRHLATCSADHTARIWSVDPTAPHNVTPNDNLPSASERDPAAFPLETTLHGHQRWVWDCAFSADSAYLVTSCSDHYARLWELGSQSIIRQYNGHHRGAVCVALNDTAVGN
;
A
#
# COMPACT_ATOMS: atom_id res chain seq x y z
N MET A 1 -23.33 21.37 -0.28
CA MET A 1 -23.82 21.60 1.10
C MET A 1 -24.96 22.60 1.20
N ASP A 2 -25.37 23.26 0.11
CA ASP A 2 -26.49 24.21 0.14
C ASP A 2 -27.86 23.50 0.26
N PRO A 3 -28.65 23.75 1.33
CA PRO A 3 -29.99 23.18 1.52
C PRO A 3 -31.06 23.70 0.58
N VAL A 4 -30.83 24.81 -0.11
CA VAL A 4 -31.78 25.38 -1.08
C VAL A 4 -31.25 25.27 -2.50
N ASN A 5 -30.28 24.36 -2.70
CA ASN A 5 -29.67 24.16 -4.00
C ASN A 5 -30.74 23.81 -5.05
N PRO A 6 -30.79 24.52 -6.20
CA PRO A 6 -31.78 24.27 -7.25
C PRO A 6 -31.83 22.81 -7.73
N ASN A 7 -30.71 22.06 -7.63
CA ASN A 7 -30.61 20.65 -8.01
C ASN A 7 -31.59 19.74 -7.26
N GLN A 8 -31.99 20.08 -6.03
CA GLN A 8 -32.92 19.25 -5.25
C GLN A 8 -34.24 18.98 -5.97
N LYS A 9 -34.67 19.89 -6.86
CA LYS A 9 -35.94 19.76 -7.59
C LYS A 9 -35.85 18.81 -8.78
N VAL A 10 -34.66 18.49 -9.26
CA VAL A 10 -34.43 17.78 -10.53
C VAL A 10 -33.70 16.43 -10.35
N ARG A 11 -33.09 16.18 -9.19
CA ARG A 11 -32.45 14.89 -8.87
C ARG A 11 -33.46 13.87 -8.35
N SER A 12 -33.22 12.60 -8.67
CA SER A 12 -34.02 11.46 -8.17
C SER A 12 -33.50 10.88 -6.85
N THR A 13 -32.29 11.23 -6.44
CA THR A 13 -31.64 10.83 -5.18
C THR A 13 -31.63 11.96 -4.16
N PRO A 14 -31.47 11.71 -2.85
CA PRO A 14 -31.21 12.77 -1.89
C PRO A 14 -29.91 13.49 -2.18
N GLN A 15 -29.83 14.74 -1.75
CA GLN A 15 -28.59 15.49 -1.72
C GLN A 15 -27.68 15.00 -0.58
N TYR A 16 -26.99 13.87 -0.80
CA TYR A 16 -26.13 13.25 0.20
C TYR A 16 -25.06 14.20 0.76
N ALA A 17 -24.60 15.20 0.00
CA ALA A 17 -23.70 16.24 0.49
C ALA A 17 -24.24 17.04 1.70
N LEU A 18 -25.56 17.00 1.97
CA LEU A 18 -26.13 17.61 3.18
C LEU A 18 -25.69 16.88 4.45
N TYR A 19 -25.31 15.60 4.37
CA TYR A 19 -24.79 14.87 5.52
C TYR A 19 -23.50 15.47 6.08
N GLN A 20 -22.63 15.99 5.21
CA GLN A 20 -21.44 16.73 5.65
C GLN A 20 -21.84 17.99 6.43
N ARG A 21 -22.85 18.72 5.94
CA ARG A 21 -23.38 19.90 6.63
C ARG A 21 -24.00 19.54 7.98
N GLU A 22 -24.81 18.49 8.05
CA GLU A 22 -25.38 17.97 9.31
C GLU A 22 -24.26 17.74 10.34
N ASN A 23 -23.17 17.08 9.94
CA ASN A 23 -22.04 16.82 10.82
C ASN A 23 -21.27 18.08 11.23
N PHE A 24 -21.14 19.09 10.36
CA PHE A 24 -20.56 20.38 10.74
C PHE A 24 -21.46 21.18 11.68
N TRP A 25 -22.77 21.11 11.50
CA TRP A 25 -23.73 21.89 12.29
C TRP A 25 -23.82 21.43 13.74
N LYS A 26 -23.61 20.14 14.01
CA LYS A 26 -23.64 19.55 15.36
C LYS A 26 -22.83 20.34 16.40
N SER A 27 -21.69 20.92 16.02
CA SER A 27 -20.86 21.70 16.94
C SER A 27 -21.55 22.97 17.45
N ASN A 28 -22.50 23.54 16.70
CA ASN A 28 -23.33 24.66 17.16
C ASN A 28 -24.31 24.25 18.27
N GLU A 29 -24.63 22.96 18.36
CA GLU A 29 -25.52 22.37 19.36
C GLU A 29 -24.72 21.72 20.51
N GLY A 30 -23.40 21.89 20.54
CA GLY A 30 -22.50 21.27 21.51
C GLY A 30 -22.28 19.77 21.29
N GLU A 31 -22.70 19.25 20.13
CA GLU A 31 -22.52 17.85 19.73
C GLU A 31 -21.34 17.67 18.77
N VAL A 32 -20.86 16.44 18.63
CA VAL A 32 -19.87 16.05 17.60
C VAL A 32 -20.41 14.88 16.77
N PRO A 33 -19.86 14.65 15.56
CA PRO A 33 -20.15 13.43 14.80
C PRO A 33 -19.85 12.16 15.61
N LEU A 34 -20.53 11.06 15.28
CA LEU A 34 -20.46 9.81 16.06
C LEU A 34 -19.04 9.28 16.18
N PHE A 35 -18.32 9.22 15.06
CA PHE A 35 -16.90 8.91 14.99
C PHE A 35 -16.31 9.39 13.65
N ASN A 36 -14.99 9.32 13.50
CA ASN A 36 -14.35 9.69 12.24
C ASN A 36 -14.58 8.60 11.18
N THR A 37 -15.05 9.00 10.00
CA THR A 37 -15.29 8.09 8.86
C THR A 37 -14.08 7.92 7.93
N GLU A 38 -12.94 8.54 8.26
CA GLU A 38 -11.66 8.25 7.61
C GLU A 38 -11.32 6.75 7.76
N PRO A 39 -11.02 6.02 6.67
CA PRO A 39 -10.87 4.57 6.69
C PRO A 39 -9.85 4.01 7.70
N GLY A 40 -8.72 4.69 7.91
CA GLY A 40 -7.72 4.31 8.91
C GLY A 40 -8.26 4.47 10.34
N LYS A 41 -8.90 5.59 10.66
CA LYS A 41 -9.54 5.84 11.96
C LYS A 41 -10.72 4.91 12.24
N LEU A 42 -11.50 4.54 11.23
CA LEU A 42 -12.53 3.52 11.36
C LEU A 42 -11.94 2.18 11.76
N GLU A 43 -10.85 1.80 11.14
CA GLU A 43 -10.18 0.54 11.42
C GLU A 43 -9.53 0.51 12.80
N GLU A 44 -8.84 1.58 13.20
CA GLU A 44 -8.31 1.76 14.54
C GLU A 44 -9.42 1.63 15.59
N LEU A 45 -10.53 2.35 15.41
CA LEU A 45 -11.64 2.31 16.35
C LEU A 45 -12.34 0.94 16.36
N ALA A 46 -12.49 0.29 15.20
CA ALA A 46 -13.04 -1.07 15.15
C ALA A 46 -12.14 -2.07 15.88
N LYS A 47 -10.82 -1.93 15.80
CA LYS A 47 -9.86 -2.74 16.56
C LYS A 47 -10.07 -2.63 18.07
N GLU A 48 -10.33 -1.42 18.56
CA GLU A 48 -10.61 -1.18 19.98
C GLU A 48 -11.94 -1.78 20.45
N LYS A 49 -12.92 -1.92 19.55
CA LYS A 49 -14.27 -2.41 19.88
C LYS A 49 -14.44 -3.91 19.73
N LEU A 50 -13.68 -4.54 18.84
CA LEU A 50 -13.76 -5.97 18.58
C LEU A 50 -13.07 -6.79 19.67
N SER A 51 -13.57 -8.02 19.86
CA SER A 51 -12.77 -9.05 20.53
C SER A 51 -11.51 -9.35 19.70
N GLN A 52 -10.48 -9.89 20.33
CA GLN A 52 -9.24 -10.23 19.63
C GLN A 52 -9.49 -11.17 18.43
N GLY A 53 -10.31 -12.21 18.61
CA GLY A 53 -10.68 -13.13 17.52
C GLY A 53 -11.49 -12.44 16.41
N GLY A 54 -12.42 -11.55 16.77
CA GLY A 54 -13.16 -10.75 15.80
C GLY A 54 -12.25 -9.82 14.99
N TRP A 55 -11.28 -9.17 15.65
CA TRP A 55 -10.28 -8.34 15.01
C TRP A 55 -9.39 -9.14 14.06
N PHE A 56 -8.81 -10.25 14.52
CA PHE A 56 -7.95 -11.10 13.68
C PHE A 56 -8.70 -11.58 12.44
N TYR A 57 -9.95 -12.04 12.58
CA TYR A 57 -10.70 -12.52 11.43
C TYR A 57 -11.04 -11.40 10.43
N ALA A 58 -11.38 -10.19 10.90
CA ALA A 58 -11.69 -9.04 10.02
C ALA A 58 -10.46 -8.47 9.31
N SER A 59 -9.35 -8.35 10.04
CA SER A 59 -8.13 -7.69 9.57
C SER A 59 -7.22 -8.61 8.75
N SER A 60 -7.23 -9.92 9.02
CA SER A 60 -6.35 -10.90 8.38
C SER A 60 -6.48 -10.94 6.86
N ASN A 61 -5.34 -11.21 6.21
CA ASN A 61 -5.19 -11.49 4.78
C ASN A 61 -4.36 -12.75 4.59
N ALA A 62 -4.33 -13.26 3.36
CA ALA A 62 -3.49 -14.41 3.04
C ALA A 62 -2.00 -14.02 3.07
N GLY A 63 -1.15 -14.96 3.47
CA GLY A 63 0.31 -14.84 3.44
C GLY A 63 0.82 -13.59 4.13
N GLN A 64 1.72 -12.88 3.45
CA GLN A 64 2.35 -11.65 3.91
C GLN A 64 1.46 -10.40 3.67
N SER A 65 0.19 -10.59 3.32
CA SER A 65 -0.74 -9.52 2.96
C SER A 65 -0.31 -8.70 1.75
N HIS A 66 0.60 -9.19 0.90
CA HIS A 66 1.10 -8.43 -0.25
C HIS A 66 -0.02 -8.05 -1.21
N THR A 67 -0.91 -9.00 -1.51
CA THR A 67 -2.08 -8.81 -2.38
C THR A 67 -3.07 -7.80 -1.81
N HIS A 68 -3.20 -7.73 -0.48
CA HIS A 68 -4.02 -6.71 0.17
C HIS A 68 -3.43 -5.30 -0.07
N THR A 69 -2.12 -5.18 0.02
CA THR A 69 -1.39 -3.93 -0.20
C THR A 69 -1.43 -3.52 -1.67
N THR A 70 -1.18 -4.43 -2.61
CA THR A 70 -1.23 -4.13 -4.05
C THR A 70 -2.64 -3.77 -4.51
N ASN A 71 -3.69 -4.38 -3.95
CA ASN A 71 -5.08 -3.96 -4.16
C ASN A 71 -5.31 -2.48 -3.83
N ARG A 72 -4.62 -1.95 -2.79
CA ARG A 72 -4.70 -0.52 -2.45
C ARG A 72 -3.85 0.34 -3.37
N GLN A 73 -2.62 -0.08 -3.65
CA GLN A 73 -1.70 0.65 -4.52
C GLN A 73 -2.25 0.83 -5.94
N ALA A 74 -2.98 -0.15 -6.46
CA ALA A 74 -3.60 -0.08 -7.79
C ALA A 74 -4.53 1.13 -7.95
N PHE A 75 -5.18 1.62 -6.89
CA PHE A 75 -5.99 2.84 -6.98
C PHE A 75 -5.16 4.11 -7.12
N TYR A 76 -3.92 4.14 -6.65
CA TYR A 76 -3.10 5.36 -6.61
C TYR A 76 -2.51 5.73 -7.97
N ARG A 77 -2.32 4.75 -8.87
CA ARG A 77 -1.86 5.05 -10.25
C ARG A 77 -2.92 5.78 -11.07
N HIS A 78 -4.19 5.65 -10.72
CA HIS A 78 -5.29 6.35 -11.38
C HIS A 78 -5.61 7.66 -10.66
N ARG A 79 -5.55 8.77 -11.40
CA ARG A 79 -5.83 10.12 -10.90
C ARG A 79 -7.07 10.66 -11.61
N ILE A 80 -8.04 11.15 -10.84
CA ILE A 80 -9.27 11.73 -11.39
C ILE A 80 -8.92 13.09 -11.98
N ILE A 81 -9.40 13.38 -13.19
CA ILE A 81 -9.25 14.68 -13.86
C ILE A 81 -10.49 15.54 -13.54
N PRO A 82 -10.40 16.58 -12.69
CA PRO A 82 -11.54 17.44 -12.40
C PRO A 82 -11.91 18.32 -13.60
N ARG A 83 -13.21 18.48 -13.87
CA ARG A 83 -13.73 19.29 -14.98
C ARG A 83 -14.35 20.58 -14.46
N MET A 84 -13.69 21.70 -14.74
CA MET A 84 -14.13 23.02 -14.26
C MET A 84 -15.24 23.60 -15.15
N LEU A 85 -16.04 24.51 -14.58
CA LEU A 85 -17.16 25.19 -15.28
C LEU A 85 -18.23 24.25 -15.86
N VAL A 86 -18.32 23.02 -15.36
CA VAL A 86 -19.44 22.12 -15.63
C VAL A 86 -20.59 22.47 -14.69
N ASP A 87 -21.77 22.75 -15.24
CA ASP A 87 -22.96 22.97 -14.43
C ASP A 87 -23.42 21.66 -13.77
N THR A 88 -23.09 21.49 -12.49
CA THR A 88 -23.49 20.33 -11.69
C THR A 88 -24.77 20.55 -10.89
N ASN A 89 -25.57 21.58 -11.21
CA ASN A 89 -26.88 21.83 -10.60
C ASN A 89 -27.98 20.86 -11.07
N GLN A 90 -27.69 19.90 -11.94
CA GLN A 90 -28.60 18.80 -12.30
C GLN A 90 -27.99 17.43 -11.98
N ARG A 91 -27.11 17.36 -10.97
CA ARG A 91 -26.37 16.15 -10.65
C ARG A 91 -27.23 15.09 -9.96
N ASP A 92 -27.07 13.84 -10.38
CA ASP A 92 -27.70 12.66 -9.79
C ASP A 92 -26.73 11.47 -9.70
N THR A 93 -26.75 10.73 -8.58
CA THR A 93 -25.93 9.54 -8.34
C THR A 93 -26.66 8.23 -8.68
N ALA A 94 -27.94 8.30 -9.05
CA ALA A 94 -28.74 7.11 -9.35
C ALA A 94 -28.12 6.26 -10.47
N THR A 95 -28.30 4.95 -10.36
CA THR A 95 -27.94 3.98 -11.40
C THR A 95 -28.88 2.79 -11.36
N GLU A 96 -28.60 1.78 -12.18
CA GLU A 96 -29.32 0.51 -12.21
C GLU A 96 -28.36 -0.66 -11.99
N ILE A 97 -28.83 -1.70 -11.30
CA ILE A 97 -28.18 -3.02 -11.24
C ILE A 97 -29.25 -4.09 -11.40
N PHE A 98 -29.11 -4.95 -12.41
CA PHE A 98 -30.02 -6.08 -12.63
C PHE A 98 -31.52 -5.68 -12.66
N GLY A 99 -31.87 -4.57 -13.32
CA GLY A 99 -33.25 -4.07 -13.36
C GLY A 99 -33.66 -3.22 -12.15
N HIS A 100 -32.83 -3.15 -11.10
CA HIS A 100 -33.14 -2.36 -9.91
C HIS A 100 -32.55 -0.96 -10.01
N LYS A 101 -33.42 0.05 -9.97
CA LYS A 101 -33.00 1.44 -9.74
C LYS A 101 -32.52 1.60 -8.30
N VAL A 102 -31.31 2.10 -8.14
CA VAL A 102 -30.61 2.28 -6.87
C VAL A 102 -29.99 3.67 -6.80
N PRO A 103 -29.85 4.26 -5.60
CA PRO A 103 -29.46 5.66 -5.49
C PRO A 103 -27.95 5.91 -5.66
N ALA A 104 -27.13 4.87 -5.72
CA ALA A 104 -25.71 4.95 -6.00
C ALA A 104 -25.19 3.62 -6.57
N PRO A 105 -24.07 3.62 -7.32
CA PRO A 105 -23.38 2.42 -7.82
C PRO A 105 -22.60 1.68 -6.71
N ILE A 106 -23.16 1.59 -5.51
CA ILE A 106 -22.53 1.06 -4.30
C ILE A 106 -23.44 0.01 -3.66
N GLY A 107 -22.89 -1.15 -3.29
CA GLY A 107 -23.60 -2.18 -2.53
C GLY A 107 -22.78 -2.77 -1.40
N PHE A 108 -23.42 -3.56 -0.56
CA PHE A 108 -22.77 -4.27 0.53
C PHE A 108 -22.24 -5.62 0.04
N ALA A 109 -20.91 -5.78 0.02
CA ALA A 109 -20.26 -7.03 -0.35
C ALA A 109 -20.67 -8.17 0.60
N PRO A 110 -20.70 -9.42 0.14
CA PRO A 110 -20.96 -10.56 1.02
C PRO A 110 -19.78 -10.74 1.98
N VAL A 111 -20.05 -10.58 3.27
CA VAL A 111 -19.15 -10.95 4.37
C VAL A 111 -19.96 -11.78 5.35
N GLY A 112 -19.48 -13.00 5.62
CA GLY A 112 -20.11 -13.94 6.55
C GLY A 112 -19.63 -13.79 7.98
N ILE A 113 -20.26 -14.56 8.86
CA ILE A 113 -19.91 -14.72 10.27
C ILE A 113 -20.05 -13.41 11.07
N ASN A 114 -21.07 -12.59 10.77
CA ASN A 114 -21.13 -11.24 11.36
C ASN A 114 -21.36 -11.22 12.88
N LYS A 115 -21.73 -12.35 13.51
CA LYS A 115 -21.86 -12.45 14.97
C LYS A 115 -20.55 -12.22 15.73
N ILE A 116 -19.39 -12.41 15.09
CA ILE A 116 -18.10 -12.06 15.70
C ILE A 116 -17.83 -10.55 15.72
N TYR A 117 -18.61 -9.77 14.95
CA TYR A 117 -18.50 -8.31 14.89
C TYR A 117 -19.58 -7.61 15.70
N ASN A 118 -20.80 -8.16 15.69
CA ASN A 118 -21.92 -7.66 16.44
C ASN A 118 -22.89 -8.82 16.76
N PRO A 119 -23.42 -8.94 17.99
CA PRO A 119 -24.30 -10.05 18.37
C PRO A 119 -25.54 -10.24 17.49
N GLN A 120 -26.02 -9.18 16.82
CA GLN A 120 -27.17 -9.26 15.91
C GLN A 120 -26.81 -9.78 14.51
N GLY A 121 -25.52 -9.96 14.20
CA GLY A 121 -25.04 -10.48 12.92
C GLY A 121 -25.44 -9.58 11.75
N GLU A 122 -26.05 -10.19 10.73
CA GLU A 122 -26.40 -9.57 9.45
C GLU A 122 -27.63 -8.65 9.52
N LEU A 123 -28.52 -8.83 10.51
CA LEU A 123 -29.80 -8.10 10.61
C LEU A 123 -29.65 -6.57 10.58
N PRO A 124 -28.79 -5.93 11.42
CA PRO A 124 -28.62 -4.48 11.39
C PRO A 124 -28.09 -3.96 10.05
N VAL A 125 -27.24 -4.73 9.37
CA VAL A 125 -26.66 -4.35 8.07
C VAL A 125 -27.72 -4.44 6.97
N ALA A 126 -28.52 -5.51 6.98
CA ALA A 126 -29.63 -5.69 6.06
C ALA A 126 -30.65 -4.56 6.19
N ARG A 127 -30.97 -4.16 7.43
CA ARG A 127 -31.86 -3.02 7.72
C ARG A 127 -31.28 -1.69 7.24
N ALA A 128 -30.01 -1.42 7.51
CA ALA A 128 -29.32 -0.23 7.02
C ALA A 128 -29.34 -0.16 5.48
N ALA A 129 -29.04 -1.28 4.80
CA ALA A 129 -29.07 -1.34 3.34
C ALA A 129 -30.47 -1.08 2.76
N GLY A 130 -31.51 -1.66 3.36
CA GLY A 130 -32.90 -1.42 2.99
C GLY A 130 -33.31 0.04 3.18
N ALA A 131 -32.90 0.65 4.30
CA ALA A 131 -33.16 2.06 4.60
C ALA A 131 -32.46 3.01 3.62
N LEU A 132 -31.25 2.66 3.16
CA LEU A 132 -30.49 3.43 2.19
C LEU A 132 -30.87 3.14 0.73
N GLY A 133 -31.72 2.14 0.47
CA GLY A 133 -32.07 1.70 -0.88
C GLY A 133 -30.92 1.04 -1.65
N LEU A 134 -29.88 0.55 -0.97
CA LEU A 134 -28.70 -0.06 -1.58
C LEU A 134 -28.79 -1.60 -1.53
N PRO A 135 -28.24 -2.32 -2.53
CA PRO A 135 -28.24 -3.78 -2.52
C PRO A 135 -27.43 -4.37 -1.36
N TYR A 136 -28.05 -5.25 -0.57
CA TYR A 136 -27.36 -6.08 0.43
C TYR A 136 -27.06 -7.48 -0.11
N CYS A 137 -25.80 -7.93 -0.03
CA CYS A 137 -25.45 -9.30 -0.41
C CYS A 137 -25.25 -10.19 0.83
N LEU A 138 -26.18 -11.12 1.09
CA LEU A 138 -26.05 -12.09 2.19
C LEU A 138 -25.06 -13.19 1.82
N SER A 139 -24.13 -13.56 2.71
CA SER A 139 -23.27 -14.74 2.53
C SER A 139 -23.94 -16.04 2.97
N THR A 140 -23.61 -17.15 2.29
CA THR A 140 -23.93 -18.51 2.77
C THR A 140 -23.29 -18.80 4.14
N ALA A 141 -22.14 -18.17 4.46
CA ALA A 141 -21.51 -18.22 5.78
C ALA A 141 -22.16 -17.27 6.80
N GLY A 142 -23.43 -16.90 6.62
CA GLY A 142 -24.13 -15.95 7.48
C GLY A 142 -24.40 -16.47 8.89
N SER A 143 -24.40 -15.57 9.87
CA SER A 143 -24.75 -15.85 11.27
C SER A 143 -26.24 -15.68 11.58
N GLN A 144 -27.08 -15.47 10.56
CA GLN A 144 -28.52 -15.30 10.65
C GLN A 144 -29.21 -16.07 9.52
N SER A 145 -30.49 -16.40 9.70
CA SER A 145 -31.26 -17.09 8.66
C SER A 145 -31.50 -16.22 7.44
N ILE A 146 -31.65 -16.86 6.28
CA ILE A 146 -31.97 -16.20 5.00
C ILE A 146 -33.25 -15.37 5.14
N GLU A 147 -34.26 -15.94 5.80
CA GLU A 147 -35.57 -15.34 6.01
C GLU A 147 -35.49 -14.11 6.92
N GLY A 148 -34.74 -14.20 8.02
CA GLY A 148 -34.58 -13.11 8.98
C GLY A 148 -33.86 -11.92 8.37
N VAL A 149 -32.82 -12.18 7.56
CA VAL A 149 -32.12 -11.15 6.79
C VAL A 149 -33.04 -10.51 5.75
N GLY A 150 -33.86 -11.31 5.06
CA GLY A 150 -34.91 -10.82 4.19
C GLY A 150 -35.82 -9.84 4.93
N GLN A 151 -36.45 -10.29 6.01
CA GLN A 151 -37.35 -9.45 6.81
C GLN A 151 -36.68 -8.15 7.30
N ALA A 152 -35.45 -8.23 7.82
CA ALA A 152 -34.73 -7.05 8.30
C ALA A 152 -34.47 -6.02 7.19
N ASN A 153 -34.18 -6.47 5.96
CA ASN A 153 -34.05 -5.58 4.81
C ASN A 153 -35.36 -4.86 4.47
N ASP A 154 -36.50 -5.57 4.51
CA ASP A 154 -37.83 -4.97 4.32
C ASP A 154 -38.21 -3.98 5.42
N GLU A 155 -37.86 -4.28 6.68
CA GLU A 155 -38.01 -3.34 7.79
C GLU A 155 -37.23 -2.05 7.56
N GLY A 156 -36.02 -2.17 7.00
CA GLY A 156 -35.18 -1.03 6.64
C GLY A 156 -35.88 -0.10 5.65
N VAL A 157 -36.45 -0.69 4.59
CA VAL A 157 -37.22 0.04 3.58
C VAL A 157 -38.37 0.82 4.22
N LYS A 158 -39.12 0.18 5.13
CA LYS A 158 -40.26 0.82 5.82
C LYS A 158 -39.83 1.98 6.72
N LYS A 159 -38.63 1.92 7.32
CA LYS A 159 -38.11 2.94 8.23
C LYS A 159 -37.43 4.12 7.51
N GLY A 160 -36.72 3.86 6.41
CA GLY A 160 -35.75 4.82 5.84
C GLY A 160 -36.20 5.61 4.62
N ARG A 161 -37.39 5.34 4.05
CA ARG A 161 -37.76 5.85 2.72
C ARG A 161 -38.07 7.35 2.60
N GLY A 162 -38.23 8.07 3.70
CA GLY A 162 -38.59 9.49 3.69
C GLY A 162 -37.61 10.40 2.93
N ASP A 163 -36.31 10.06 2.97
CA ASP A 163 -35.25 10.90 2.40
C ASP A 163 -34.54 10.29 1.17
N ILE A 164 -34.79 9.05 0.76
CA ILE A 164 -33.98 8.37 -0.29
C ILE A 164 -34.38 8.69 -1.75
N GLY A 165 -35.29 9.64 -1.96
CA GLY A 165 -35.71 10.09 -3.29
C GLY A 165 -36.44 9.03 -4.12
N THR A 166 -36.82 9.33 -5.36
CA THR A 166 -37.52 8.39 -6.25
C THR A 166 -36.59 7.37 -6.92
N ALA A 167 -35.26 7.46 -6.70
CA ALA A 167 -34.24 6.60 -7.30
C ALA A 167 -34.24 5.18 -6.75
N ALA A 168 -34.52 4.99 -5.45
CA ALA A 168 -34.70 3.66 -4.87
C ALA A 168 -36.14 3.21 -5.17
N GLY A 169 -36.32 2.39 -6.23
CA GLY A 169 -37.63 2.08 -6.81
C GLY A 169 -38.76 1.81 -5.79
N GLY A 170 -39.98 2.29 -6.08
CA GLY A 170 -41.10 2.38 -5.12
C GLY A 170 -41.73 1.08 -4.60
N GLY A 171 -41.11 -0.09 -4.78
CA GLY A 171 -41.67 -1.38 -4.32
C GLY A 171 -41.51 -1.60 -2.81
N GLU A 172 -42.39 -2.34 -2.16
CA GLU A 172 -42.33 -2.56 -0.69
C GLU A 172 -41.12 -3.36 -0.19
N LYS A 173 -40.32 -3.92 -1.11
CA LYS A 173 -39.16 -4.76 -0.82
C LYS A 173 -37.85 -4.10 -1.18
N GLY A 174 -36.85 -4.25 -0.32
CA GLY A 174 -35.47 -3.77 -0.58
C GLY A 174 -34.68 -4.70 -1.50
N VAL A 175 -33.65 -4.17 -2.15
CA VAL A 175 -32.80 -4.94 -3.07
C VAL A 175 -31.82 -5.80 -2.27
N ARG A 176 -31.82 -7.11 -2.50
CA ARG A 176 -30.90 -8.04 -1.81
C ARG A 176 -30.49 -9.21 -2.70
N PHE A 177 -29.22 -9.59 -2.61
CA PHE A 177 -28.60 -10.67 -3.38
C PHE A 177 -28.07 -11.76 -2.47
N PHE A 178 -28.08 -13.00 -2.95
CA PHE A 178 -27.64 -14.15 -2.18
C PHE A 178 -26.30 -14.64 -2.72
N GLN A 179 -25.26 -14.53 -1.90
CA GLN A 179 -23.96 -15.12 -2.23
C GLN A 179 -23.95 -16.59 -1.84
N LEU A 180 -23.73 -17.45 -2.83
CA LEU A 180 -23.66 -18.89 -2.68
C LEU A 180 -22.20 -19.34 -2.50
N TYR A 181 -21.91 -20.00 -1.38
CA TYR A 181 -20.86 -21.02 -1.33
C TYR A 181 -21.54 -22.33 -1.63
N MET A 182 -21.32 -22.85 -2.84
CA MET A 182 -22.11 -23.97 -3.35
C MET A 182 -21.77 -25.24 -2.57
N PRO A 183 -22.73 -25.79 -1.80
CA PRO A 183 -22.49 -27.03 -1.10
C PRO A 183 -22.09 -28.16 -2.04
N HIS A 184 -21.34 -29.13 -1.51
CA HIS A 184 -21.08 -30.40 -2.20
C HIS A 184 -22.26 -31.39 -2.13
N ASP A 185 -23.38 -30.93 -1.56
CA ASP A 185 -24.66 -31.62 -1.50
C ASP A 185 -25.67 -30.85 -2.35
N ASP A 186 -26.14 -31.48 -3.42
CA ASP A 186 -27.07 -30.88 -4.38
C ASP A 186 -28.45 -30.62 -3.78
N GLU A 187 -28.90 -31.46 -2.84
CA GLU A 187 -30.15 -31.27 -2.10
C GLU A 187 -30.06 -30.01 -1.23
N LEU A 188 -28.93 -29.83 -0.53
CA LEU A 188 -28.68 -28.65 0.29
C LEU A 188 -28.54 -27.40 -0.58
N THR A 189 -27.85 -27.48 -1.72
CA THR A 189 -27.72 -26.35 -2.66
C THR A 189 -29.10 -25.88 -3.14
N ARG A 190 -29.98 -26.80 -3.54
CA ARG A 190 -31.36 -26.48 -3.93
C ARG A 190 -32.14 -25.85 -2.77
N SER A 191 -32.03 -26.39 -1.56
CA SER A 191 -32.70 -25.85 -0.37
C SER A 191 -32.32 -24.39 -0.10
N LEU A 192 -31.02 -24.09 -0.09
CA LEU A 192 -30.53 -22.73 0.15
C LEU A 192 -31.00 -21.74 -0.92
N LEU A 193 -30.93 -22.13 -2.20
CA LEU A 193 -31.38 -21.29 -3.30
C LEU A 193 -32.89 -21.05 -3.26
N GLN A 194 -33.70 -22.08 -2.98
CA GLN A 194 -35.15 -21.94 -2.85
C GLN A 194 -35.51 -20.98 -1.72
N ARG A 195 -34.91 -21.16 -0.54
CA ARG A 195 -35.11 -20.27 0.61
C ARG A 195 -34.74 -18.83 0.31
N ALA A 196 -33.67 -18.61 -0.45
CA ALA A 196 -33.29 -17.27 -0.92
C ALA A 196 -34.35 -16.67 -1.86
N VAL A 197 -34.86 -17.44 -2.83
CA VAL A 197 -35.94 -16.99 -3.72
C VAL A 197 -37.19 -16.61 -2.92
N ASP A 198 -37.62 -17.48 -2.02
CA ASP A 198 -38.84 -17.29 -1.20
C ASP A 198 -38.70 -16.06 -0.28
N SER A 199 -37.49 -15.79 0.20
CA SER A 199 -37.15 -14.63 1.03
C SER A 199 -36.93 -13.35 0.22
N GLY A 200 -37.22 -13.35 -1.09
CA GLY A 200 -37.20 -12.15 -1.93
C GLY A 200 -35.82 -11.74 -2.43
N PHE A 201 -34.82 -12.62 -2.40
CA PHE A 201 -33.53 -12.35 -3.04
C PHE A 201 -33.69 -12.31 -4.57
N THR A 202 -33.03 -11.33 -5.21
CA THR A 202 -33.27 -11.01 -6.62
C THR A 202 -32.10 -11.31 -7.56
N ALA A 203 -30.94 -11.68 -7.02
CA ALA A 203 -29.83 -12.24 -7.78
C ALA A 203 -29.04 -13.22 -6.92
N CYS A 204 -28.35 -14.16 -7.55
CA CYS A 204 -27.40 -15.06 -6.89
C CYS A 204 -25.97 -14.78 -7.37
N ILE A 205 -25.02 -14.78 -6.43
CA ILE A 205 -23.60 -14.57 -6.71
C ILE A 205 -22.83 -15.80 -6.22
N LEU A 206 -22.35 -16.64 -7.13
CA LEU A 206 -21.51 -17.79 -6.79
C LEU A 206 -20.07 -17.33 -6.58
N THR A 207 -19.53 -17.53 -5.38
CA THR A 207 -18.12 -17.21 -5.10
C THR A 207 -17.22 -18.39 -5.45
N LEU A 208 -16.18 -18.13 -6.25
CA LEU A 208 -15.29 -19.14 -6.83
C LEU A 208 -13.88 -19.15 -6.21
N ASP A 209 -13.48 -18.10 -5.48
CA ASP A 209 -12.09 -17.86 -5.07
C ASP A 209 -11.76 -18.40 -3.67
N THR A 210 -12.54 -19.35 -3.16
CA THR A 210 -12.46 -19.78 -1.76
C THR A 210 -13.01 -21.19 -1.52
N TRP A 211 -12.48 -22.15 -2.26
CA TRP A 211 -12.65 -23.59 -2.02
C TRP A 211 -11.86 -24.09 -0.80
N GLN A 212 -11.03 -23.23 -0.23
CA GLN A 212 -10.27 -23.48 0.98
C GLN A 212 -9.88 -22.13 1.56
N LEU A 213 -9.77 -22.06 2.88
CA LEU A 213 -9.27 -20.87 3.53
C LEU A 213 -7.80 -20.64 3.16
N GLY A 214 -7.50 -19.50 2.55
CA GLY A 214 -6.12 -19.03 2.39
C GLY A 214 -5.37 -18.98 3.73
N TRP A 215 -4.04 -19.13 3.67
CA TRP A 215 -3.21 -19.14 4.88
C TRP A 215 -3.14 -17.78 5.54
N ARG A 216 -3.73 -17.62 6.73
CA ARG A 216 -3.79 -16.36 7.48
C ARG A 216 -3.07 -16.52 8.81
N HIS A 217 -1.91 -15.89 8.97
CA HIS A 217 -0.99 -16.15 10.09
C HIS A 217 -1.65 -15.94 11.46
N ASP A 218 -2.35 -14.82 11.67
CA ASP A 218 -3.00 -14.54 12.96
C ASP A 218 -4.14 -15.52 13.25
N ASP A 219 -4.92 -15.89 12.23
CA ASP A 219 -6.01 -16.86 12.40
C ASP A 219 -5.44 -18.25 12.78
N VAL A 220 -4.38 -18.70 12.11
CA VAL A 220 -3.73 -20.00 12.38
C VAL A 220 -3.05 -20.02 13.74
N ALA A 221 -2.26 -19.00 14.07
CA ALA A 221 -1.50 -18.93 15.32
C ALA A 221 -2.41 -18.93 16.56
N ASN A 222 -3.63 -18.42 16.44
CA ASN A 222 -4.59 -18.32 17.54
C ASN A 222 -5.72 -19.35 17.45
N SER A 223 -5.65 -20.32 16.52
CA SER A 223 -6.75 -21.26 16.25
C SER A 223 -8.10 -20.56 16.06
N ASN A 224 -8.08 -19.36 15.46
CA ASN A 224 -9.21 -18.44 15.35
C ASN A 224 -10.04 -18.75 14.11
N TYR A 225 -10.72 -19.89 14.15
CA TYR A 225 -11.65 -20.29 13.09
C TYR A 225 -13.05 -20.52 13.66
N ALA A 226 -13.93 -19.53 13.48
CA ALA A 226 -15.23 -19.44 14.14
C ALA A 226 -16.09 -20.71 14.03
N PHE A 227 -16.07 -21.39 12.88
CA PHE A 227 -16.83 -22.62 12.65
C PHE A 227 -16.43 -23.78 13.57
N TYR A 228 -15.17 -23.83 14.01
CA TYR A 228 -14.71 -24.86 14.95
C TYR A 228 -15.03 -24.54 16.41
N HIS A 229 -15.59 -23.35 16.66
CA HIS A 229 -15.98 -22.85 17.97
C HIS A 229 -17.49 -22.56 18.05
N GLY A 230 -18.29 -23.25 17.23
CA GLY A 230 -19.76 -23.19 17.30
C GLY A 230 -20.39 -21.90 16.77
N ILE A 231 -19.64 -21.08 16.01
CA ILE A 231 -20.12 -19.82 15.43
C ILE A 231 -20.09 -19.90 13.90
N GLY A 232 -21.13 -19.39 13.21
CA GLY A 232 -21.15 -19.26 11.76
C GLY A 232 -21.92 -20.36 11.02
N ALA A 233 -22.42 -21.36 11.73
CA ALA A 233 -23.33 -22.37 11.17
C ALA A 233 -24.80 -21.97 11.24
N ASP A 234 -25.12 -20.84 11.86
CA ASP A 234 -26.48 -20.41 12.21
C ASP A 234 -27.45 -20.46 11.01
N LEU A 235 -27.01 -20.01 9.83
CA LEU A 235 -27.82 -20.09 8.61
C LEU A 235 -28.13 -21.55 8.25
N GLY A 236 -27.12 -22.42 8.28
CA GLY A 236 -27.26 -23.85 8.06
C GLY A 236 -28.15 -24.53 9.09
N LEU A 237 -28.05 -24.15 10.36
CA LEU A 237 -28.88 -24.69 11.44
C LEU A 237 -30.38 -24.41 11.26
N THR A 238 -30.74 -23.44 10.42
CA THR A 238 -32.14 -23.18 10.02
C THR A 238 -32.55 -23.90 8.73
N ASP A 239 -31.63 -24.58 8.05
CA ASP A 239 -31.90 -25.31 6.82
C ASP A 239 -32.42 -26.72 7.09
N PRO A 240 -33.57 -27.13 6.51
CA PRO A 240 -34.13 -28.45 6.75
C PRO A 240 -33.25 -29.60 6.24
N VAL A 241 -32.51 -29.40 5.14
CA VAL A 241 -31.60 -30.42 4.60
C VAL A 241 -30.37 -30.54 5.48
N PHE A 242 -29.79 -29.42 5.93
CA PHE A 242 -28.66 -29.49 6.85
C PHE A 242 -29.04 -30.09 8.21
N GLN A 243 -30.22 -29.76 8.75
CA GLN A 243 -30.75 -30.41 9.96
C GLN A 243 -30.92 -31.93 9.77
N LYS A 244 -31.33 -32.38 8.59
CA LYS A 244 -31.36 -33.80 8.23
C LYS A 244 -29.96 -34.41 8.22
N ARG A 245 -28.96 -33.74 7.63
CA ARG A 245 -27.54 -34.20 7.65
C ARG A 245 -26.96 -34.31 9.06
N LEU A 246 -27.28 -33.35 9.94
CA LEU A 246 -26.89 -33.40 11.35
C LEU A 246 -27.45 -34.65 12.05
N LYS A 247 -28.74 -34.95 11.85
CA LYS A 247 -29.39 -36.15 12.40
C LYS A 247 -28.77 -37.44 11.85
N GLU A 248 -28.52 -37.52 10.55
CA GLU A 248 -27.87 -38.67 9.89
C GLU A 248 -26.46 -38.93 10.45
N LYS A 249 -25.76 -37.88 10.90
CA LYS A 249 -24.44 -37.95 11.54
C LYS A 249 -24.48 -38.10 13.07
N GLY A 250 -25.67 -38.10 13.68
CA GLY A 250 -25.82 -38.14 15.15
C GLY A 250 -25.32 -36.87 15.86
N ILE A 251 -25.26 -35.73 15.16
CA ILE A 251 -24.78 -34.47 15.72
C ILE A 251 -25.99 -33.64 16.19
N ASP A 252 -26.12 -33.48 17.51
CA ASP A 252 -27.02 -32.48 18.10
C ASP A 252 -26.32 -31.12 18.24
N PRO A 253 -26.71 -30.08 17.47
CA PRO A 253 -26.03 -28.78 17.48
C PRO A 253 -26.14 -28.03 18.82
N LYS A 254 -27.07 -28.40 19.71
CA LYS A 254 -27.18 -27.77 21.04
C LYS A 254 -26.10 -28.26 22.00
N THR A 255 -25.74 -29.53 21.90
CA THR A 255 -24.76 -30.19 22.77
C THR A 255 -23.39 -30.33 22.10
N GLN A 256 -23.35 -30.30 20.76
CA GLN A 256 -22.16 -30.45 19.91
C GLN A 256 -22.08 -29.33 18.85
N PRO A 257 -21.98 -28.05 19.28
CA PRO A 257 -22.00 -26.91 18.36
C PRO A 257 -20.75 -26.84 17.48
N ASN A 258 -19.59 -27.32 17.95
CA ASN A 258 -18.34 -27.31 17.21
C ASN A 258 -18.38 -28.30 16.04
N GLU A 259 -18.91 -29.49 16.28
CA GLU A 259 -19.11 -30.55 15.29
C GLU A 259 -20.14 -30.14 14.25
N ALA A 260 -21.21 -29.46 14.67
CA ALA A 260 -22.19 -28.89 13.74
C ALA A 260 -21.56 -27.80 12.85
N GLY A 261 -20.72 -26.94 13.43
CA GLY A 261 -19.99 -25.91 12.68
C GLY A 261 -18.96 -26.48 11.71
N ALA A 262 -18.20 -27.49 12.12
CA ALA A 262 -17.30 -28.25 11.26
C ALA A 262 -18.05 -28.91 10.10
N LEU A 263 -19.17 -29.61 10.38
CA LEU A 263 -19.97 -30.24 9.34
C LEU A 263 -20.53 -29.22 8.36
N TRP A 264 -20.98 -28.05 8.82
CA TRP A 264 -21.49 -27.00 7.96
C TRP A 264 -20.41 -26.58 6.96
N ILE A 265 -19.25 -26.17 7.48
CA ILE A 265 -18.18 -25.59 6.65
C ILE A 265 -17.55 -26.61 5.69
N ASP A 266 -17.47 -27.88 6.10
CA ASP A 266 -16.99 -28.98 5.25
C ASP A 266 -17.96 -29.34 4.12
N ASN A 267 -19.25 -28.99 4.27
CA ASN A 267 -20.24 -29.13 3.22
C ASN A 267 -20.29 -27.93 2.28
N VAL A 268 -20.17 -26.69 2.80
CA VAL A 268 -20.39 -25.48 1.98
C VAL A 268 -19.19 -25.06 1.14
N TRP A 269 -17.94 -25.28 1.58
CA TRP A 269 -16.79 -24.85 0.76
C TRP A 269 -15.43 -25.53 0.98
N HIS A 270 -15.18 -26.33 2.03
CA HIS A 270 -13.80 -26.82 2.27
C HIS A 270 -13.35 -27.92 1.30
N GLY A 271 -12.14 -27.72 0.75
CA GLY A 271 -11.25 -28.75 0.22
C GLY A 271 -11.63 -29.32 -1.14
N ARG A 272 -12.63 -28.75 -1.82
CA ARG A 272 -13.16 -29.28 -3.09
C ARG A 272 -13.54 -28.15 -4.02
N ALA A 273 -12.79 -27.98 -5.10
CA ALA A 273 -13.13 -27.03 -6.15
C ALA A 273 -14.33 -27.52 -6.98
N HIS A 274 -15.16 -26.59 -7.45
CA HIS A 274 -16.20 -26.88 -8.44
C HIS A 274 -15.71 -26.61 -9.86
N THR A 275 -16.38 -27.21 -10.84
CA THR A 275 -16.06 -27.04 -12.26
C THR A 275 -17.00 -26.04 -12.94
N TRP A 276 -16.66 -25.65 -14.17
CA TRP A 276 -17.53 -24.80 -14.99
C TRP A 276 -18.90 -25.45 -15.24
N GLU A 277 -18.95 -26.76 -15.50
CA GLU A 277 -20.19 -27.50 -15.70
C GLU A 277 -21.08 -27.43 -14.46
N LYS A 278 -20.46 -27.52 -13.27
CA LYS A 278 -21.19 -27.43 -12.00
C LYS A 278 -21.68 -26.01 -11.72
N ALA A 279 -20.90 -24.97 -12.06
CA ALA A 279 -21.34 -23.59 -11.99
C ALA A 279 -22.53 -23.32 -12.93
N GLU A 280 -22.51 -23.89 -14.14
CA GLU A 280 -23.62 -23.81 -15.10
C GLU A 280 -24.89 -24.51 -14.60
N TRP A 281 -24.73 -25.67 -13.95
CA TRP A 281 -25.84 -26.35 -13.27
C TRP A 281 -26.46 -25.47 -12.18
N ALA A 282 -25.64 -24.82 -11.34
CA ALA A 282 -26.12 -23.93 -10.29
C ALA A 282 -26.85 -22.71 -10.85
N MET A 283 -26.34 -22.14 -11.94
CA MET A 283 -27.01 -21.06 -12.67
C MET A 283 -28.37 -21.52 -13.21
N LYS A 284 -28.44 -22.67 -13.89
CA LYS A 284 -29.69 -23.23 -14.43
C LYS A 284 -30.71 -23.49 -13.31
N LEU A 285 -30.25 -24.07 -12.19
CA LEU A 285 -31.07 -24.30 -11.00
C LEU A 285 -31.61 -22.98 -10.43
N TRP A 286 -30.76 -21.96 -10.27
CA TRP A 286 -31.22 -20.65 -9.81
C TRP A 286 -32.25 -20.04 -10.76
N LYS A 287 -32.00 -20.08 -12.08
CA LYS A 287 -32.94 -19.54 -13.07
C LYS A 287 -34.27 -20.28 -13.05
N GLU A 288 -34.26 -21.61 -12.88
CA GLU A 288 -35.47 -22.42 -12.66
C GLU A 288 -36.25 -21.96 -11.43
N LEU A 289 -35.60 -21.88 -10.26
CA LEU A 289 -36.26 -21.56 -9.00
C LEU A 289 -36.73 -20.11 -8.93
N SER A 290 -35.96 -19.18 -9.49
CA SER A 290 -36.19 -17.73 -9.34
C SER A 290 -37.09 -17.12 -10.41
N GLY A 291 -37.42 -17.87 -11.47
CA GLY A 291 -38.12 -17.34 -12.65
C GLY A 291 -37.21 -16.52 -13.58
N GLY A 292 -35.95 -16.95 -13.73
CA GLY A 292 -34.99 -16.34 -14.66
C GLY A 292 -34.21 -15.16 -14.11
N LYS A 293 -34.12 -14.99 -12.79
CA LYS A 293 -33.37 -13.87 -12.19
C LYS A 293 -31.85 -14.01 -12.39
N PRO A 294 -31.08 -12.91 -12.29
CA PRO A 294 -29.65 -12.92 -12.59
C PRO A 294 -28.81 -13.82 -11.70
N PHE A 295 -27.80 -14.45 -12.30
CA PHE A 295 -26.76 -15.25 -11.65
C PHE A 295 -25.38 -14.75 -12.07
N SER A 296 -24.50 -14.51 -11.10
CA SER A 296 -23.16 -13.96 -11.34
C SER A 296 -22.05 -14.77 -10.68
N LEU A 297 -20.84 -14.61 -11.19
CA LEU A 297 -19.64 -15.27 -10.66
C LEU A 297 -18.73 -14.26 -9.96
N LYS A 298 -18.32 -14.54 -8.72
CA LYS A 298 -17.40 -13.69 -7.94
C LYS A 298 -16.05 -14.38 -7.77
N GLY A 299 -14.98 -13.60 -7.88
CA GLY A 299 -13.60 -14.08 -7.76
C GLY A 299 -12.84 -14.14 -9.10
N ILE A 300 -13.44 -13.60 -10.16
CA ILE A 300 -12.84 -13.58 -11.50
C ILE A 300 -11.67 -12.57 -11.50
N GLN A 301 -10.49 -13.03 -11.92
CA GLN A 301 -9.29 -12.20 -12.11
C GLN A 301 -8.67 -12.37 -13.51
N SER A 302 -8.93 -13.50 -14.17
CA SER A 302 -8.42 -13.77 -15.52
C SER A 302 -9.39 -13.29 -16.60
N VAL A 303 -8.82 -12.77 -17.70
CA VAL A 303 -9.56 -12.46 -18.93
C VAL A 303 -10.20 -13.71 -19.54
N GLU A 304 -9.53 -14.86 -19.45
CA GLU A 304 -10.03 -16.12 -20.00
C GLU A 304 -11.31 -16.56 -19.27
N ASP A 305 -11.28 -16.53 -17.94
CA ASP A 305 -12.45 -16.87 -17.12
C ASP A 305 -13.61 -15.90 -17.35
N ALA A 306 -13.33 -14.61 -17.54
CA ALA A 306 -14.35 -13.62 -17.86
C ALA A 306 -15.00 -13.87 -19.23
N LYS A 307 -14.20 -14.21 -20.26
CA LYS A 307 -14.73 -14.59 -21.58
C LYS A 307 -15.58 -15.85 -21.49
N LYS A 308 -15.09 -16.87 -20.79
CA LYS A 308 -15.81 -18.12 -20.58
C LYS A 308 -17.13 -17.90 -19.83
N ALA A 309 -17.14 -17.05 -18.81
CA ALA A 309 -18.37 -16.69 -18.12
C ALA A 309 -19.40 -16.02 -19.07
N ALA A 310 -18.95 -15.11 -19.93
CA ALA A 310 -19.82 -14.48 -20.94
C ALA A 310 -20.34 -15.51 -21.95
N ASP A 311 -19.47 -16.37 -22.48
CA ASP A 311 -19.83 -17.38 -23.49
C ASP A 311 -20.81 -18.43 -22.95
N LEU A 312 -20.73 -18.76 -21.66
CA LEU A 312 -21.65 -19.69 -21.00
C LEU A 312 -22.98 -19.02 -20.56
N GLY A 313 -23.14 -17.72 -20.78
CA GLY A 313 -24.40 -17.01 -20.52
C GLY A 313 -24.67 -16.66 -19.06
N PHE A 314 -23.61 -16.51 -18.25
CA PHE A 314 -23.73 -15.91 -16.92
C PHE A 314 -24.12 -14.42 -17.03
N ASP A 315 -24.99 -13.95 -16.15
CA ASP A 315 -25.55 -12.59 -16.27
C ASP A 315 -24.56 -11.51 -15.80
N GLY A 316 -23.55 -11.88 -14.99
CA GLY A 316 -22.56 -10.95 -14.49
C GLY A 316 -21.32 -11.61 -13.87
N ILE A 317 -20.30 -10.79 -13.66
CA ILE A 317 -19.09 -11.16 -12.91
C ILE A 317 -18.77 -10.09 -11.86
N VAL A 318 -18.18 -10.50 -10.74
CA VAL A 318 -17.55 -9.61 -9.77
C VAL A 318 -16.05 -9.84 -9.84
N VAL A 319 -15.33 -8.86 -10.38
CA VAL A 319 -13.87 -8.84 -10.39
C VAL A 319 -13.38 -8.63 -8.97
N SER A 320 -12.82 -9.70 -8.40
CA SER A 320 -12.51 -9.81 -6.97
C SER A 320 -11.35 -10.77 -6.75
N ASN A 321 -10.50 -10.47 -5.77
CA ASN A 321 -9.54 -11.42 -5.20
C ASN A 321 -9.78 -11.62 -3.70
N HIS A 322 -11.04 -11.50 -3.30
CA HIS A 322 -11.48 -11.59 -1.91
C HIS A 322 -10.75 -10.60 -0.97
N ALA A 323 -10.41 -9.41 -1.47
CA ALA A 323 -9.65 -8.36 -0.79
C ALA A 323 -8.29 -8.82 -0.25
N GLY A 324 -7.63 -9.74 -0.96
CA GLY A 324 -6.33 -10.33 -0.61
C GLY A 324 -6.40 -11.42 0.46
N ARG A 325 -7.58 -11.95 0.77
CA ARG A 325 -7.76 -12.90 1.89
C ARG A 325 -7.51 -14.36 1.52
N GLN A 326 -7.27 -14.67 0.24
CA GLN A 326 -7.25 -16.05 -0.28
C GLN A 326 -5.92 -16.44 -0.90
N VAL A 327 -5.51 -15.79 -1.99
CA VAL A 327 -4.23 -16.02 -2.64
C VAL A 327 -3.33 -14.82 -2.40
N ASP A 328 -2.18 -15.04 -1.75
CA ASP A 328 -1.16 -14.00 -1.64
C ASP A 328 -0.12 -14.12 -2.77
N GLY A 329 0.42 -12.99 -3.23
CA GLY A 329 1.16 -12.89 -4.49
C GLY A 329 0.27 -12.80 -5.74
N ALA A 330 -1.05 -12.62 -5.58
CA ALA A 330 -1.96 -12.45 -6.70
C ALA A 330 -1.93 -11.03 -7.28
N VAL A 331 -2.41 -10.89 -8.51
CA VAL A 331 -2.60 -9.59 -9.17
C VAL A 331 -3.60 -8.73 -8.38
N ALA A 332 -3.39 -7.41 -8.41
CA ALA A 332 -4.33 -6.46 -7.83
C ALA A 332 -5.66 -6.47 -8.60
N SER A 333 -6.78 -6.53 -7.88
CA SER A 333 -8.12 -6.70 -8.46
C SER A 333 -8.47 -5.59 -9.46
N LEU A 334 -8.05 -4.34 -9.18
CA LEU A 334 -8.33 -3.21 -10.06
C LEU A 334 -7.58 -3.29 -11.41
N ASP A 335 -6.42 -3.93 -11.44
CA ASP A 335 -5.70 -4.17 -12.70
C ASP A 335 -6.32 -5.28 -13.53
N SER A 336 -6.82 -6.30 -12.84
CA SER A 336 -7.62 -7.36 -13.47
C SER A 336 -8.89 -6.76 -14.07
N LEU A 337 -9.55 -5.82 -13.38
CA LEU A 337 -10.73 -5.12 -13.87
C LEU A 337 -10.47 -4.46 -15.21
N GLU A 338 -9.41 -3.65 -15.32
CA GLU A 338 -9.06 -2.95 -16.56
C GLU A 338 -8.87 -3.94 -17.72
N LYS A 339 -8.10 -5.02 -17.50
CA LYS A 339 -7.86 -6.04 -18.54
C LYS A 339 -9.14 -6.79 -18.93
N ILE A 340 -10.00 -7.10 -17.96
CA ILE A 340 -11.26 -7.81 -18.18
C ILE A 340 -12.22 -6.93 -18.97
N VAL A 341 -12.41 -5.68 -18.56
CA VAL A 341 -13.27 -4.72 -19.26
C VAL A 341 -12.83 -4.55 -20.71
N ASP A 342 -11.53 -4.33 -20.96
CA ASP A 342 -11.00 -4.19 -22.33
C ASP A 342 -11.27 -5.44 -23.18
N ALA A 343 -11.36 -6.62 -22.58
CA ALA A 343 -11.51 -7.90 -23.29
C ALA A 343 -12.96 -8.35 -23.51
N VAL A 344 -13.88 -8.06 -22.58
CA VAL A 344 -15.29 -8.52 -22.66
C VAL A 344 -16.30 -7.40 -22.82
N GLY A 345 -15.96 -6.15 -22.46
CA GLY A 345 -16.83 -4.99 -22.61
C GLY A 345 -18.23 -5.23 -22.03
N ASP A 346 -19.25 -4.88 -22.81
CA ASP A 346 -20.66 -5.03 -22.42
C ASP A 346 -21.24 -6.44 -22.66
N LYS A 347 -20.42 -7.45 -23.01
CA LYS A 347 -20.91 -8.84 -23.19
C LYS A 347 -21.43 -9.47 -21.91
N ILE A 348 -21.02 -8.96 -20.75
CA ILE A 348 -21.42 -9.43 -19.43
C ILE A 348 -21.46 -8.25 -18.46
N TYR A 349 -22.32 -8.30 -17.45
CA TYR A 349 -22.39 -7.23 -16.45
C TYR A 349 -21.19 -7.30 -15.50
N ILE A 350 -20.29 -6.31 -15.57
CA ILE A 350 -19.05 -6.30 -14.78
C ILE A 350 -19.22 -5.50 -13.50
N MET A 351 -19.01 -6.14 -12.36
CA MET A 351 -19.00 -5.55 -11.03
C MET A 351 -17.60 -5.66 -10.42
N PHE A 352 -17.33 -4.89 -9.38
CA PHE A 352 -16.01 -4.81 -8.77
C PHE A 352 -16.05 -4.80 -7.23
N ASP A 353 -15.07 -5.44 -6.59
CA ASP A 353 -14.75 -5.23 -5.18
C ASP A 353 -13.22 -5.29 -4.95
N SER A 354 -12.79 -5.35 -3.68
CA SER A 354 -11.39 -5.54 -3.25
C SER A 354 -10.54 -4.27 -3.33
N GLY A 355 -10.42 -3.59 -2.18
CA GLY A 355 -9.55 -2.43 -1.99
C GLY A 355 -10.28 -1.09 -1.85
N VAL A 356 -11.58 -1.01 -2.13
CA VAL A 356 -12.39 0.22 -2.03
C VAL A 356 -12.45 0.77 -0.59
N ARG A 357 -12.12 2.05 -0.40
CA ARG A 357 -12.12 2.75 0.90
C ARG A 357 -12.77 4.13 0.88
N SER A 358 -12.95 4.74 -0.29
CA SER A 358 -13.48 6.10 -0.46
C SER A 358 -14.32 6.22 -1.72
N ALA A 359 -15.02 7.34 -1.90
CA ALA A 359 -15.72 7.60 -3.14
C ALA A 359 -14.77 7.72 -4.34
N SER A 360 -13.52 8.15 -4.13
CA SER A 360 -12.51 8.20 -5.18
C SER A 360 -12.19 6.81 -5.73
N ASP A 361 -12.18 5.78 -4.87
CA ASP A 361 -11.97 4.39 -5.30
C ASP A 361 -13.18 3.88 -6.10
N VAL A 362 -14.40 4.18 -5.64
CA VAL A 362 -15.64 3.86 -6.38
C VAL A 362 -15.60 4.50 -7.76
N PHE A 363 -15.33 5.80 -7.84
CA PHE A 363 -15.22 6.55 -9.09
C PHE A 363 -14.23 5.92 -10.05
N LYS A 364 -13.02 5.57 -9.58
CA LYS A 364 -11.96 4.97 -10.40
C LYS A 364 -12.38 3.62 -10.95
N ALA A 365 -13.00 2.75 -10.15
CA ALA A 365 -13.49 1.46 -10.63
C ALA A 365 -14.57 1.64 -11.72
N LEU A 366 -15.49 2.61 -11.55
CA LEU A 366 -16.52 2.91 -12.55
C LEU A 366 -15.91 3.47 -13.84
N ALA A 367 -14.95 4.40 -13.73
CA ALA A 367 -14.23 4.97 -14.87
C ALA A 367 -13.47 3.89 -15.66
N LEU A 368 -12.94 2.87 -14.99
CA LEU A 368 -12.31 1.71 -15.63
C LEU A 368 -13.31 0.71 -16.22
N GLY A 369 -14.62 0.93 -16.08
CA GLY A 369 -15.68 0.18 -16.75
C GLY A 369 -16.46 -0.80 -15.87
N ALA A 370 -16.23 -0.82 -14.55
CA ALA A 370 -17.18 -1.49 -13.66
C ALA A 370 -18.54 -0.77 -13.72
N LYS A 371 -19.63 -1.54 -13.71
CA LYS A 371 -21.00 -0.99 -13.66
C LYS A 371 -21.50 -0.82 -12.22
N PHE A 372 -20.89 -1.53 -11.27
CA PHE A 372 -21.28 -1.49 -9.85
C PHE A 372 -20.13 -1.88 -8.93
N VAL A 373 -20.09 -1.31 -7.72
CA VAL A 373 -19.01 -1.54 -6.74
C VAL A 373 -19.55 -2.07 -5.42
N PHE A 374 -19.03 -3.21 -4.95
CA PHE A 374 -19.34 -3.75 -3.63
C PHE A 374 -18.29 -3.35 -2.60
N VAL A 375 -18.75 -2.87 -1.45
CA VAL A 375 -17.91 -2.43 -0.32
C VAL A 375 -17.93 -3.50 0.77
N GLY A 376 -16.77 -3.84 1.33
CA GLY A 376 -16.61 -4.84 2.40
C GLY A 376 -16.25 -4.22 3.75
N ARG A 377 -14.94 -4.23 4.08
CA ARG A 377 -14.43 -3.86 5.42
C ARG A 377 -14.97 -2.55 6.02
N LEU A 378 -15.28 -1.53 5.20
CA LEU A 378 -15.81 -0.26 5.72
C LEU A 378 -17.11 -0.45 6.53
N TRP A 379 -18.10 -1.17 6.00
CA TRP A 379 -19.35 -1.37 6.73
C TRP A 379 -19.18 -2.37 7.87
N ILE A 380 -18.21 -3.28 7.79
CA ILE A 380 -17.81 -4.15 8.91
C ILE A 380 -17.30 -3.30 10.07
N TRP A 381 -16.43 -2.33 9.82
CA TRP A 381 -15.97 -1.39 10.85
C TRP A 381 -17.13 -0.63 11.48
N GLY A 382 -18.06 -0.10 10.66
CA GLY A 382 -19.27 0.53 11.18
C GLY A 382 -20.12 -0.40 12.08
N LEU A 383 -20.30 -1.66 11.65
CA LEU A 383 -21.03 -2.68 12.40
C LEU A 383 -20.37 -2.98 13.75
N SER A 384 -19.04 -3.12 13.76
CA SER A 384 -18.25 -3.38 14.97
C SER A 384 -18.28 -2.23 15.97
N ILE A 385 -18.32 -0.98 15.48
CA ILE A 385 -18.24 0.20 16.33
C ILE A 385 -19.57 0.51 17.01
N MET A 386 -20.66 0.56 16.24
CA MET A 386 -21.98 1.02 16.74
C MET A 386 -23.16 0.31 16.06
N GLY A 387 -23.02 -0.95 15.64
CA GLY A 387 -24.12 -1.73 15.07
C GLY A 387 -24.74 -1.05 13.84
N GLU A 388 -26.08 -1.09 13.75
CA GLU A 388 -26.84 -0.45 12.67
C GLU A 388 -26.52 1.04 12.50
N THR A 389 -26.40 1.77 13.62
CA THR A 389 -26.08 3.20 13.62
C THR A 389 -24.70 3.46 13.00
N GLY A 390 -23.72 2.63 13.34
CA GLY A 390 -22.36 2.74 12.78
C GLY A 390 -22.31 2.40 11.29
N VAL A 391 -23.03 1.35 10.86
CA VAL A 391 -23.16 1.01 9.44
C VAL A 391 -23.78 2.17 8.66
N ASN A 392 -24.88 2.74 9.16
CA ASN A 392 -25.54 3.89 8.55
C ASN A 392 -24.60 5.11 8.47
N HIS A 393 -23.84 5.39 9.53
CA HIS A 393 -22.90 6.51 9.55
C HIS A 393 -21.83 6.37 8.46
N VAL A 394 -21.18 5.20 8.37
CA VAL A 394 -20.12 4.94 7.39
C VAL A 394 -20.67 5.00 5.97
N MET A 395 -21.81 4.37 5.71
CA MET A 395 -22.37 4.31 4.35
C MET A 395 -22.96 5.65 3.90
N ARG A 396 -23.62 6.42 4.78
CA ARG A 396 -24.03 7.81 4.47
C ARG A 396 -22.82 8.71 4.22
N GLY A 397 -21.73 8.51 4.97
CA GLY A 397 -20.46 9.20 4.74
C GLY A 397 -19.91 8.94 3.34
N LEU A 398 -19.87 7.67 2.90
CA LEU A 398 -19.41 7.30 1.56
C LEU A 398 -20.31 7.85 0.45
N LEU A 399 -21.63 7.84 0.64
CA LEU A 399 -22.59 8.43 -0.31
C LEU A 399 -22.43 9.95 -0.42
N ALA A 400 -22.19 10.63 0.71
CA ALA A 400 -21.91 12.05 0.73
C ALA A 400 -20.58 12.38 0.03
N ASP A 401 -19.53 11.59 0.28
CA ASP A 401 -18.24 11.70 -0.39
C ASP A 401 -18.40 11.57 -1.91
N LEU A 402 -19.21 10.62 -2.40
CA LEU A 402 -19.46 10.46 -3.85
C LEU A 402 -20.24 11.64 -4.46
N ASP A 403 -21.32 12.09 -3.82
CA ASP A 403 -22.10 13.23 -4.29
C ASP A 403 -21.26 14.53 -4.32
N ILE A 404 -20.37 14.71 -3.32
CA ILE A 404 -19.43 15.85 -3.26
C ILE A 404 -18.35 15.72 -4.33
N LEU A 405 -17.74 14.54 -4.48
CA LEU A 405 -16.71 14.26 -5.49
C LEU A 405 -17.25 14.56 -6.88
N MET A 406 -18.45 14.09 -7.22
CA MET A 406 -19.08 14.41 -8.50
C MET A 406 -19.39 15.90 -8.64
N SER A 407 -19.80 16.58 -7.56
CA SER A 407 -20.04 18.03 -7.57
C SER A 407 -18.79 18.83 -7.91
N VAL A 408 -17.69 18.58 -7.20
CA VAL A 408 -16.45 19.35 -7.29
C VAL A 408 -15.59 18.88 -8.47
N GLY A 409 -15.69 17.60 -8.82
CA GLY A 409 -15.05 17.00 -9.99
C GLY A 409 -15.73 17.34 -11.33
N GLY A 410 -16.93 17.93 -11.31
CA GLY A 410 -17.62 18.33 -12.53
C GLY A 410 -18.30 17.17 -13.26
N PHE A 411 -19.00 16.28 -12.54
CA PHE A 411 -19.74 15.14 -13.08
C PHE A 411 -21.21 15.21 -12.70
N ARG A 412 -22.10 15.15 -13.70
CA ARG A 412 -23.54 15.30 -13.50
C ARG A 412 -24.24 13.96 -13.26
N ASN A 413 -23.74 12.87 -13.80
CA ASN A 413 -24.32 11.55 -13.56
C ASN A 413 -23.26 10.47 -13.70
N ILE A 414 -23.59 9.25 -13.23
CA ILE A 414 -22.68 8.10 -13.26
C ILE A 414 -22.20 7.78 -14.70
N GLY A 415 -23.03 8.00 -15.71
CA GLY A 415 -22.68 7.75 -17.11
C GLY A 415 -21.59 8.67 -17.68
N GLU A 416 -21.29 9.79 -17.02
CA GLU A 416 -20.16 10.66 -17.40
C GLU A 416 -18.81 10.21 -16.82
N ILE A 417 -18.82 9.20 -15.94
CA ILE A 417 -17.63 8.63 -15.34
C ILE A 417 -17.09 7.57 -16.30
N THR A 418 -16.08 7.93 -17.08
CA THR A 418 -15.51 7.09 -18.14
C THR A 418 -13.99 7.02 -17.99
N LYS A 419 -13.32 6.22 -18.85
CA LYS A 419 -11.86 6.08 -18.81
C LYS A 419 -11.15 7.43 -19.04
N ASP A 420 -11.75 8.32 -19.84
CA ASP A 420 -11.25 9.68 -20.11
C ASP A 420 -11.34 10.61 -18.89
N SER A 421 -12.07 10.21 -17.84
CA SER A 421 -12.10 10.91 -16.56
C SER A 421 -10.86 10.66 -15.70
N LEU A 422 -9.92 9.83 -16.16
CA LEU A 422 -8.71 9.43 -15.44
C LEU A 422 -7.43 9.73 -16.24
N GLU A 423 -6.42 10.21 -15.53
CA GLU A 423 -5.01 10.10 -15.93
C GLU A 423 -4.44 8.85 -15.25
N SER A 424 -3.85 7.93 -16.01
CA SER A 424 -3.39 6.63 -15.48
C SER A 424 -1.88 6.48 -15.65
N GLY A 425 -1.18 6.36 -14.51
CA GLY A 425 0.24 6.02 -14.50
C GLY A 425 0.52 4.57 -14.91
N PRO A 426 1.80 4.23 -15.14
CA PRO A 426 2.21 2.87 -15.46
C PRO A 426 1.81 1.87 -14.36
N LYS A 427 1.68 0.60 -14.73
CA LYS A 427 1.46 -0.52 -13.79
C LYS A 427 2.76 -0.87 -13.04
N SER A 428 3.41 0.16 -12.50
CA SER A 428 4.52 0.02 -11.58
C SER A 428 3.97 0.19 -10.17
N TYR A 429 4.06 -0.87 -9.39
CA TYR A 429 3.84 -0.83 -7.95
C TYR A 429 5.21 -0.84 -7.31
N PRO A 430 5.95 0.30 -7.26
CA PRO A 430 7.02 0.39 -6.28
C PRO A 430 6.36 0.00 -4.95
N LEU A 431 7.05 -0.80 -4.13
CA LEU A 431 6.56 -1.20 -2.82
C LEU A 431 6.27 0.07 -2.01
N MET A 432 5.06 0.63 -2.14
CA MET A 432 4.54 1.56 -1.17
C MET A 432 4.31 0.72 0.06
N HIS A 433 5.16 0.88 1.06
CA HIS A 433 4.89 0.31 2.37
C HIS A 433 3.65 0.98 2.96
N ILE A 434 2.47 0.46 2.60
CA ILE A 434 1.27 0.63 3.41
C ILE A 434 1.44 -0.32 4.58
N ALA A 435 1.40 0.24 5.78
CA ALA A 435 1.53 -0.45 7.04
C ALA A 435 0.80 -1.82 7.03
N SER A 436 1.57 -2.88 7.31
CA SER A 436 1.02 -4.07 7.94
C SER A 436 0.28 -3.61 9.21
N LYS A 437 -0.98 -4.03 9.35
CA LYS A 437 -1.93 -3.57 10.38
C LYS A 437 -1.70 -4.21 11.73
N LEU A 438 -0.47 -4.13 12.24
CA LEU A 438 -0.14 -4.60 13.56
C LEU A 438 0.55 -3.48 14.36
N HIS A 439 -0.30 -2.81 15.15
CA HIS A 439 -0.01 -2.03 16.37
C HIS A 439 0.30 -0.52 16.21
N PRO A 440 -0.49 0.36 16.88
CA PRO A 440 -0.15 1.76 17.05
C PRO A 440 0.69 1.89 18.32
N ILE A 441 2.00 1.87 18.15
CA ILE A 441 2.86 2.75 18.95
C ILE A 441 3.24 3.84 17.97
N ILE A 442 3.25 5.10 18.40
CA ILE A 442 3.68 6.25 17.60
C ILE A 442 5.09 5.96 17.07
N GLU A 443 5.17 5.32 15.91
CA GLU A 443 6.39 5.12 15.16
C GLU A 443 6.51 6.33 14.26
N MET A 444 7.56 7.11 14.49
CA MET A 444 7.99 8.10 13.52
C MET A 444 8.29 7.35 12.21
N SER A 445 7.30 7.28 11.32
CA SER A 445 7.40 6.61 10.02
C SER A 445 8.46 7.25 9.13
N VAL A 446 8.89 8.47 9.47
CA VAL A 446 9.99 9.18 8.83
C VAL A 446 10.97 9.63 9.91
N ILE A 447 12.22 9.18 9.80
CA ILE A 447 13.33 9.68 10.61
C ILE A 447 14.20 10.56 9.72
N LEU A 448 14.26 11.86 10.03
CA LEU A 448 15.19 12.79 9.39
C LEU A 448 16.13 13.36 10.45
N CYS A 449 17.43 13.15 10.23
CA CYS A 449 18.49 13.62 11.11
C CYS A 449 19.49 14.48 10.34
N THR A 450 19.95 15.57 10.93
CA THR A 450 21.07 16.37 10.40
C THR A 450 22.11 16.59 11.50
N ALA A 451 23.37 16.71 11.11
CA ALA A 451 24.43 17.08 12.02
C ALA A 451 25.53 17.89 11.31
N GLY A 452 26.39 18.52 12.10
CA GLY A 452 27.31 19.52 11.59
C GLY A 452 28.44 19.92 12.52
N TYR A 453 29.12 21.00 12.13
CA TYR A 453 30.23 21.60 12.87
C TYR A 453 29.82 22.28 14.18
N ASP A 454 28.52 22.31 14.51
CA ASP A 454 28.03 22.82 15.80
C ASP A 454 27.98 21.77 16.90
N HIS A 455 28.49 20.56 16.62
CA HIS A 455 28.59 19.46 17.59
C HIS A 455 27.20 19.03 18.09
N THR A 456 26.18 19.13 17.23
CA THR A 456 24.82 18.70 17.54
C THR A 456 24.26 17.79 16.45
N ILE A 457 23.41 16.85 16.87
CA ILE A 457 22.56 16.05 15.99
C ILE A 457 21.12 16.51 16.20
N ARG A 458 20.42 16.88 15.14
CA ARG A 458 19.05 17.36 15.19
C ARG A 458 18.12 16.38 14.48
N PHE A 459 17.01 16.08 15.15
CA PHE A 459 15.91 15.28 14.61
C PHE A 459 14.81 16.23 14.15
N TRP A 460 14.31 15.97 12.95
CA TRP A 460 13.31 16.81 12.30
C TRP A 460 12.06 16.01 12.01
N GLU A 461 10.92 16.66 12.20
CA GLU A 461 9.71 16.27 11.51
C GLU A 461 9.80 16.80 10.07
N ALA A 462 9.94 15.89 9.10
CA ALA A 462 10.38 16.22 7.76
C ALA A 462 9.49 17.28 7.05
N LEU A 463 8.17 17.17 7.12
CA LEU A 463 7.28 18.09 6.39
C LEU A 463 7.01 19.41 7.13
N SER A 464 6.94 19.39 8.46
CA SER A 464 6.67 20.59 9.26
C SER A 464 7.93 21.45 9.42
N GLY A 465 9.12 20.83 9.38
CA GLY A 465 10.39 21.50 9.68
C GLY A 465 10.65 21.71 11.17
N ILE A 466 9.81 21.14 12.05
CA ILE A 466 9.97 21.27 13.49
C ILE A 466 11.12 20.37 13.95
N CYS A 467 12.07 20.95 14.70
CA CYS A 467 13.12 20.18 15.37
C CYS A 467 12.51 19.49 16.60
N SER A 468 12.32 18.17 16.52
CA SER A 468 11.69 17.38 17.58
C SER A 468 12.66 17.06 18.73
N ARG A 469 13.95 16.87 18.42
CA ARG A 469 14.99 16.55 19.41
C ARG A 469 16.35 17.07 18.96
N THR A 470 17.16 17.53 19.89
CA THR A 470 18.58 17.86 19.66
C THR A 470 19.45 17.06 20.63
N ILE A 471 20.44 16.35 20.12
CA ILE A 471 21.41 15.57 20.91
C ILE A 471 22.78 16.28 20.82
N PRO A 472 23.39 16.65 21.96
CA PRO A 472 24.77 17.14 21.99
C PRO A 472 25.75 16.02 21.63
N HIS A 473 26.73 16.33 20.78
CA HIS A 473 27.83 15.44 20.41
C HIS A 473 29.17 16.14 20.71
N PRO A 474 29.51 16.37 21.99
CA PRO A 474 30.52 17.34 22.39
C PRO A 474 31.95 16.99 21.95
N ASP A 475 32.26 15.70 21.80
CA ASP A 475 33.62 15.20 21.59
C ASP A 475 34.22 15.62 20.24
N SER A 476 33.39 15.83 19.21
CA SER A 476 33.81 16.27 17.87
C SER A 476 32.61 16.64 17.00
N GLN A 477 32.85 17.30 15.86
CA GLN A 477 31.85 17.43 14.80
C GLN A 477 31.42 16.05 14.29
N VAL A 478 30.19 15.96 13.77
CA VAL A 478 29.69 14.73 13.13
C VAL A 478 29.92 14.82 11.63
N ASN A 479 30.76 13.94 11.10
CA ASN A 479 31.13 13.90 9.68
C ASN A 479 30.12 13.08 8.85
N ARG A 480 29.56 12.01 9.42
CA ARG A 480 28.58 11.14 8.74
C ARG A 480 27.50 10.63 9.68
N LEU A 481 26.27 10.56 9.17
CA LEU A 481 25.12 9.95 9.83
C LEU A 481 24.63 8.77 9.00
N CYS A 482 24.18 7.71 9.67
CA CYS A 482 23.45 6.62 9.02
C CYS A 482 22.35 6.14 9.98
N ILE A 483 21.14 5.98 9.46
CA ILE A 483 20.02 5.39 10.20
C ILE A 483 19.98 3.90 9.85
N SER A 484 19.82 3.04 10.86
CA SER A 484 19.71 1.61 10.64
C SER A 484 18.43 1.27 9.83
N PRO A 485 18.44 0.21 9.00
CA PRO A 485 17.28 -0.18 8.19
C PRO A 485 16.00 -0.37 9.02
N ASP A 486 16.12 -0.93 10.22
CA ASP A 486 15.03 -1.15 11.19
C ASP A 486 14.62 0.11 11.98
N LYS A 487 15.22 1.28 11.70
CA LYS A 487 15.01 2.57 12.40
C LYS A 487 15.20 2.52 13.90
N ARG A 488 15.89 1.51 14.40
CA ARG A 488 16.19 1.39 15.83
C ARG A 488 17.34 2.29 16.24
N TYR A 489 18.34 2.41 15.38
CA TYR A 489 19.60 3.04 15.70
C TYR A 489 19.98 4.16 14.73
N LEU A 490 20.60 5.20 15.27
CA LEU A 490 21.33 6.22 14.52
C LEU A 490 22.82 6.06 14.83
N ALA A 491 23.63 5.83 13.81
CA ALA A 491 25.08 5.91 13.92
C ALA A 491 25.56 7.32 13.56
N ALA A 492 26.33 7.93 14.45
CA ALA A 492 26.98 9.22 14.24
C ALA A 492 28.49 9.05 14.27
N ALA A 493 29.13 9.25 13.11
CA ALA A 493 30.56 9.17 12.93
C ALA A 493 31.20 10.54 13.19
N GLY A 494 32.07 10.62 14.20
CA GLY A 494 32.80 11.82 14.56
C GLY A 494 34.26 11.79 14.09
N HIS A 495 35.16 12.29 14.93
CA HIS A 495 36.61 12.20 14.69
C HIS A 495 37.07 10.74 14.67
N HIS A 496 37.29 10.08 15.80
CA HIS A 496 37.85 8.71 15.84
C HIS A 496 36.86 7.64 16.32
N THR A 497 35.63 8.05 16.67
CA THR A 497 34.59 7.14 17.19
C THR A 497 33.30 7.25 16.39
N VAL A 498 32.56 6.13 16.33
CA VAL A 498 31.15 6.14 15.96
C VAL A 498 30.32 5.95 17.22
N LYS A 499 29.37 6.85 17.46
CA LYS A 499 28.40 6.73 18.54
C LYS A 499 27.07 6.22 18.00
N LEU A 500 26.55 5.18 18.63
CA LEU A 500 25.24 4.61 18.32
C LEU A 500 24.22 5.20 19.30
N TYR A 501 23.10 5.69 18.79
CA TYR A 501 21.99 6.22 19.57
C TYR A 501 20.73 5.42 19.28
N ASP A 502 19.94 5.14 20.32
CA ASP A 502 18.60 4.61 20.14
C ASP A 502 17.66 5.74 19.69
N ILE A 503 17.04 5.58 18.52
CA ILE A 503 16.17 6.60 17.94
C ILE A 503 14.95 6.85 18.82
N LYS A 504 14.36 5.80 19.41
CA LYS A 504 13.14 5.89 20.22
C LYS A 504 13.43 6.39 21.65
N SER A 505 14.67 6.29 22.12
CA SER A 505 15.07 6.73 23.46
C SER A 505 15.21 8.25 23.55
N THR A 506 14.60 8.88 24.55
CA THR A 506 14.82 10.32 24.83
C THR A 506 16.16 10.61 25.51
N ASN A 507 16.93 9.57 25.87
CA ASN A 507 18.24 9.71 26.47
C ASN A 507 19.27 10.22 25.44
N PRO A 508 19.95 11.35 25.69
CA PRO A 508 20.95 11.89 24.77
C PRO A 508 22.29 11.13 24.78
N ASN A 509 22.48 10.15 25.66
CA ASN A 509 23.71 9.37 25.73
C ASN A 509 23.74 8.26 24.67
N ALA A 510 24.93 8.00 24.12
CA ALA A 510 25.14 6.90 23.19
C ALA A 510 24.96 5.56 23.91
N ILE A 511 24.29 4.61 23.26
CA ILE A 511 24.11 3.24 23.76
C ILE A 511 25.36 2.38 23.56
N LEU A 512 26.16 2.70 22.54
CA LEU A 512 27.39 2.02 22.20
C LEU A 512 28.34 3.01 21.52
N THR A 513 29.64 2.89 21.79
CA THR A 513 30.68 3.65 21.11
C THR A 513 31.65 2.67 20.46
N PHE A 514 31.84 2.80 19.16
CA PHE A 514 32.82 2.06 18.39
C PHE A 514 34.11 2.88 18.37
N ASP A 515 35.15 2.39 19.04
CA ASP A 515 36.45 3.05 19.16
C ASP A 515 37.55 2.12 18.60
N GLY A 516 38.43 2.67 17.78
CA GLY A 516 39.48 1.91 17.11
C GLY A 516 39.97 2.48 15.78
N HIS A 517 39.30 3.50 15.24
CA HIS A 517 39.91 4.38 14.24
C HIS A 517 40.85 5.38 14.91
N THR A 518 41.83 5.93 14.18
CA THR A 518 42.79 6.91 14.73
C THR A 518 42.69 8.30 14.11
N SER A 519 41.74 8.50 13.18
CA SER A 519 41.47 9.78 12.51
C SER A 519 40.01 9.87 12.08
N ASN A 520 39.60 10.99 11.44
CA ASN A 520 38.23 11.28 11.02
C ASN A 520 37.56 10.09 10.34
N ILE A 521 36.38 9.72 10.81
CA ILE A 521 35.53 8.73 10.15
C ILE A 521 34.73 9.45 9.07
N THR A 522 34.87 8.98 7.83
CA THR A 522 34.37 9.66 6.62
C THR A 522 33.09 9.02 6.08
N GLY A 523 32.91 7.72 6.30
CA GLY A 523 31.75 6.94 5.85
C GLY A 523 31.26 5.98 6.93
N VAL A 524 29.96 5.73 6.94
CA VAL A 524 29.31 4.71 7.77
C VAL A 524 28.10 4.14 7.03
N ALA A 525 27.96 2.81 7.03
CA ALA A 525 26.80 2.12 6.47
C ALA A 525 26.42 0.89 7.30
N PHE A 526 25.13 0.66 7.48
CA PHE A 526 24.59 -0.53 8.17
C PHE A 526 24.38 -1.69 7.20
N HIS A 527 24.66 -2.90 7.67
CA HIS A 527 24.13 -4.12 7.06
C HIS A 527 22.59 -4.10 7.03
N CYS A 528 21.97 -4.77 6.05
CA CYS A 528 20.51 -4.81 5.90
C CYS A 528 19.78 -5.33 7.15
N GLU A 529 20.38 -6.25 7.92
CA GLU A 529 19.82 -6.77 9.18
C GLU A 529 20.30 -6.01 10.45
N SER A 530 21.02 -4.90 10.31
CA SER A 530 21.60 -4.10 11.42
C SER A 530 22.56 -4.86 12.36
N LYS A 531 23.00 -6.08 12.02
CA LYS A 531 23.90 -6.92 12.85
C LYS A 531 25.36 -6.45 12.86
N TRP A 532 25.78 -5.76 11.82
CA TRP A 532 27.10 -5.16 11.71
C TRP A 532 27.00 -3.84 10.94
N LEU A 533 28.01 -2.99 11.09
CA LEU A 533 28.18 -1.78 10.30
C LEU A 533 29.60 -1.69 9.77
N VAL A 534 29.79 -0.95 8.68
CA VAL A 534 31.10 -0.65 8.11
C VAL A 534 31.41 0.83 8.27
N THR A 535 32.68 1.16 8.49
CA THR A 535 33.19 2.54 8.54
C THR A 535 34.44 2.70 7.68
N SER A 536 34.61 3.88 7.10
CA SER A 536 35.86 4.32 6.46
C SER A 536 36.48 5.49 7.21
N SER A 537 37.80 5.62 7.20
CA SER A 537 38.49 6.68 7.93
C SER A 537 39.68 7.26 7.18
N GLU A 538 40.01 8.50 7.54
CA GLU A 538 41.25 9.17 7.15
C GLU A 538 42.51 8.48 7.68
N ASP A 539 42.39 7.54 8.62
CA ASP A 539 43.49 6.69 9.07
C ASP A 539 43.94 5.64 8.02
N GLY A 540 43.25 5.60 6.88
CA GLY A 540 43.55 4.73 5.76
C GLY A 540 43.01 3.32 5.92
N THR A 541 42.00 3.12 6.78
CA THR A 541 41.35 1.82 6.98
C THR A 541 39.84 1.85 6.76
N VAL A 542 39.30 0.70 6.37
CA VAL A 542 37.87 0.36 6.40
C VAL A 542 37.66 -0.75 7.42
N LYS A 543 36.74 -0.56 8.37
CA LYS A 543 36.50 -1.53 9.46
C LYS A 543 35.05 -2.01 9.45
N ILE A 544 34.86 -3.30 9.71
CA ILE A 544 33.54 -3.89 9.98
C ILE A 544 33.40 -4.13 11.47
N TRP A 545 32.28 -3.72 12.04
CA TRP A 545 32.01 -3.74 13.47
C TRP A 545 30.76 -4.55 13.77
N ASP A 546 30.80 -5.35 14.84
CA ASP A 546 29.62 -5.99 15.39
C ASP A 546 28.77 -4.97 16.18
N THR A 547 27.50 -4.77 15.81
CA THR A 547 26.67 -3.71 16.41
C THR A 547 26.21 -3.99 17.83
N ARG A 548 26.40 -5.21 18.33
CA ARG A 548 26.02 -5.61 19.68
C ARG A 548 27.17 -5.46 20.68
N SER A 549 28.39 -5.80 20.25
CA SER A 549 29.59 -5.81 21.12
C SER A 549 30.48 -4.58 20.91
N GLY A 550 30.41 -3.91 19.76
CA GLY A 550 31.32 -2.82 19.43
C GLY A 550 32.70 -3.26 18.94
N ASN A 551 32.92 -4.56 18.79
CA ASN A 551 34.21 -5.11 18.40
C ASN A 551 34.43 -5.03 16.88
N VAL A 552 35.67 -4.77 16.49
CA VAL A 552 36.11 -4.88 15.09
C VAL A 552 36.13 -6.35 14.68
N GLN A 553 35.34 -6.71 13.68
CA GLN A 553 35.35 -8.04 13.07
C GLN A 553 36.40 -8.13 11.95
N ARG A 554 36.54 -7.07 11.16
CA ARG A 554 37.46 -7.02 10.00
C ARG A 554 38.07 -5.64 9.84
N ASN A 555 39.29 -5.59 9.30
CA ASN A 555 40.05 -4.38 9.06
C ASN A 555 40.76 -4.46 7.71
N TYR A 556 40.40 -3.59 6.78
CA TYR A 556 40.98 -3.48 5.44
C TYR A 556 41.83 -2.22 5.34
N THR A 557 43.04 -2.33 4.82
CA THR A 557 44.00 -1.22 4.74
C THR A 557 44.13 -0.70 3.32
N HIS A 558 43.96 0.61 3.13
CA HIS A 558 44.20 1.32 1.87
C HIS A 558 45.61 1.93 1.80
N GLY A 559 46.24 2.22 2.94
CA GLY A 559 47.56 2.88 3.02
C GLY A 559 47.52 4.40 2.74
N VAL A 560 46.35 4.91 2.33
CA VAL A 560 46.03 6.33 2.14
C VAL A 560 44.64 6.62 2.72
N PRO A 561 44.34 7.87 3.12
CA PRO A 561 43.03 8.22 3.70
C PRO A 561 41.85 7.77 2.83
N VAL A 562 40.87 7.09 3.45
CA VAL A 562 39.65 6.60 2.78
C VAL A 562 38.55 7.65 2.91
N ASN A 563 37.93 8.03 1.81
CA ASN A 563 36.96 9.12 1.77
C ASN A 563 35.51 8.67 1.90
N ASP A 564 35.15 7.46 1.44
CA ASP A 564 33.78 6.97 1.52
C ASP A 564 33.74 5.43 1.44
N VAL A 565 32.65 4.84 1.93
CA VAL A 565 32.38 3.40 1.85
C VAL A 565 30.87 3.13 1.76
N VAL A 566 30.50 2.21 0.90
CA VAL A 566 29.12 1.70 0.76
C VAL A 566 29.10 0.18 0.78
N ILE A 567 27.98 -0.38 1.22
CA ILE A 567 27.72 -1.83 1.19
C ILE A 567 26.97 -2.13 -0.11
N HIS A 568 27.42 -3.13 -0.85
CA HIS A 568 26.72 -3.58 -2.03
C HIS A 568 25.39 -4.27 -1.65
N PRO A 569 24.30 -4.15 -2.44
CA PRO A 569 23.00 -4.76 -2.11
C PRO A 569 23.04 -6.28 -1.85
N ASN A 570 23.96 -7.02 -2.47
CA ASN A 570 24.17 -8.45 -2.23
C ASN A 570 24.70 -8.78 -0.80
N GLN A 571 25.06 -7.78 0.01
CA GLN A 571 25.64 -7.89 1.36
C GLN A 571 26.96 -8.66 1.45
N GLY A 572 27.49 -9.14 0.34
CA GLY A 572 28.75 -9.89 0.23
C GLY A 572 29.93 -9.04 -0.21
N GLU A 573 29.70 -7.81 -0.67
CA GLU A 573 30.75 -6.91 -1.15
C GLU A 573 30.66 -5.52 -0.51
N LEU A 574 31.82 -4.87 -0.35
CA LEU A 574 31.95 -3.47 0.04
C LEU A 574 32.64 -2.69 -1.06
N ILE A 575 32.26 -1.43 -1.25
CA ILE A 575 32.91 -0.54 -2.21
C ILE A 575 33.41 0.68 -1.45
N SER A 576 34.70 0.97 -1.53
CA SER A 576 35.31 2.13 -0.88
C SER A 576 36.12 2.97 -1.87
N CYS A 577 36.27 4.25 -1.57
CA CYS A 577 37.11 5.15 -2.37
C CYS A 577 38.09 5.95 -1.50
N ASP A 578 39.22 6.36 -2.08
CA ASP A 578 40.30 6.99 -1.32
C ASP A 578 40.96 8.20 -1.99
N ARG A 579 41.79 8.90 -1.20
CA ARG A 579 42.55 10.08 -1.65
C ARG A 579 43.61 9.79 -2.69
N GLY A 580 44.03 8.54 -2.82
CA GLY A 580 44.95 8.10 -3.88
C GLY A 580 44.26 7.89 -5.22
N GLY A 581 42.95 8.18 -5.32
CA GLY A 581 42.18 8.05 -6.55
C GLY A 581 41.65 6.64 -6.80
N ASN A 582 41.75 5.72 -5.83
CA ASN A 582 41.29 4.35 -6.04
C ASN A 582 39.84 4.18 -5.61
N VAL A 583 39.10 3.36 -6.36
CA VAL A 583 37.84 2.73 -5.93
C VAL A 583 38.12 1.24 -5.79
N ARG A 584 37.96 0.69 -4.59
CA ARG A 584 38.20 -0.73 -4.29
C ARG A 584 36.90 -1.45 -4.01
N ILE A 585 36.75 -2.65 -4.58
CA ILE A 585 35.69 -3.58 -4.25
C ILE A 585 36.29 -4.70 -3.40
N TRP A 586 35.69 -4.94 -2.24
CA TRP A 586 36.13 -5.94 -1.27
C TRP A 586 35.12 -7.07 -1.24
N ASP A 587 35.59 -8.29 -1.48
CA ASP A 587 34.79 -9.49 -1.34
C ASP A 587 34.84 -9.95 0.12
N LEU A 588 33.67 -10.06 0.76
CA LEU A 588 33.56 -10.47 2.15
C LEU A 588 33.61 -11.99 2.33
N GLY A 589 33.32 -12.79 1.31
CA GLY A 589 33.48 -14.24 1.35
C GLY A 589 34.95 -14.64 1.33
N GLU A 590 35.72 -14.07 0.40
CA GLU A 590 37.16 -14.32 0.23
C GLU A 590 38.04 -13.44 1.13
N ASN A 591 37.46 -12.39 1.73
CA ASN A 591 38.14 -11.44 2.59
C ASN A 591 39.35 -10.75 1.93
N LYS A 592 39.20 -10.33 0.67
CA LYS A 592 40.25 -9.65 -0.11
C LYS A 592 39.68 -8.56 -1.00
N CYS A 593 40.55 -7.67 -1.49
CA CYS A 593 40.21 -6.74 -2.56
C CYS A 593 40.05 -7.53 -3.86
N SER A 594 38.83 -7.61 -4.41
CA SER A 594 38.53 -8.29 -5.67
C SER A 594 38.88 -7.42 -6.87
N HIS A 595 38.61 -6.11 -6.78
CA HIS A 595 38.89 -5.16 -7.85
C HIS A 595 39.42 -3.83 -7.31
N GLN A 596 40.35 -3.23 -8.05
CA GLN A 596 40.81 -1.87 -7.85
C GLN A 596 40.64 -1.10 -9.17
N LEU A 597 39.83 -0.05 -9.14
CA LEU A 597 39.59 0.87 -10.24
C LEU A 597 40.32 2.17 -9.97
N ILE A 598 40.95 2.74 -10.99
CA ILE A 598 41.61 4.05 -10.93
C ILE A 598 40.92 4.91 -11.98
N PRO A 599 39.96 5.77 -11.60
CA PRO A 599 39.17 6.55 -12.55
C PRO A 599 40.01 7.65 -13.20
N GLU A 600 40.90 8.25 -12.42
CA GLU A 600 41.84 9.29 -12.85
C GLU A 600 43.06 9.25 -11.93
N ASP A 601 44.25 9.18 -12.52
CA ASP A 601 45.51 9.09 -11.77
C ASP A 601 45.74 10.33 -10.91
N ASP A 602 46.19 10.13 -9.68
CA ASP A 602 46.53 11.17 -8.71
C ASP A 602 45.39 12.17 -8.36
N VAL A 603 44.13 11.85 -8.71
CA VAL A 603 42.96 12.67 -8.33
C VAL A 603 42.11 11.93 -7.31
N SER A 604 42.07 12.47 -6.08
CA SER A 604 41.26 11.95 -4.98
C SER A 604 39.79 11.74 -5.39
N VAL A 605 39.28 10.53 -5.16
CA VAL A 605 37.86 10.18 -5.31
C VAL A 605 37.16 10.47 -4.00
N ALA A 606 36.19 11.38 -4.01
CA ALA A 606 35.58 11.94 -2.81
C ALA A 606 34.41 11.13 -2.28
N SER A 607 33.60 10.53 -3.16
CA SER A 607 32.42 9.77 -2.77
C SER A 607 32.13 8.66 -3.77
N VAL A 608 31.52 7.58 -3.29
CA VAL A 608 31.10 6.43 -4.10
C VAL A 608 29.66 6.05 -3.75
N THR A 609 28.92 5.56 -4.73
CA THR A 609 27.55 5.05 -4.56
C THR A 609 27.34 3.85 -5.47
N VAL A 610 26.42 2.98 -5.06
CA VAL A 610 26.06 1.76 -5.79
C VAL A 610 24.54 1.75 -5.96
N ALA A 611 24.07 1.31 -7.13
CA ALA A 611 22.65 1.18 -7.41
C ALA A 611 22.01 0.16 -6.48
N SER A 612 20.74 0.39 -6.12
CA SER A 612 19.97 -0.51 -5.23
C SER A 612 19.75 -1.90 -5.84
N ASP A 613 19.79 -2.01 -7.17
CA ASP A 613 19.74 -3.28 -7.92
C ASP A 613 21.12 -3.94 -8.10
N GLY A 614 22.20 -3.31 -7.63
CA GLY A 614 23.58 -3.80 -7.76
C GLY A 614 24.18 -3.70 -9.17
N SER A 615 23.48 -3.08 -10.12
CA SER A 615 23.89 -3.07 -11.53
C SER A 615 24.98 -2.06 -11.87
N MET A 616 25.20 -1.06 -11.00
CA MET A 616 26.00 0.12 -11.31
C MET A 616 26.71 0.68 -10.08
N VAL A 617 27.93 1.17 -10.29
CA VAL A 617 28.70 1.94 -9.32
C VAL A 617 29.08 3.29 -9.92
N CYS A 618 28.89 4.37 -9.16
CA CYS A 618 29.28 5.72 -9.54
C CYS A 618 30.29 6.28 -8.53
N ALA A 619 31.30 6.99 -9.02
CA ALA A 619 32.29 7.65 -8.18
C ALA A 619 32.52 9.09 -8.62
N GLY A 620 32.53 10.03 -7.67
CA GLY A 620 32.80 11.45 -7.91
C GLY A 620 34.15 11.86 -7.35
N ASN A 621 34.89 12.72 -8.06
CA ASN A 621 36.23 13.15 -7.66
C ASN A 621 36.33 14.66 -7.36
N ASN A 622 37.50 15.06 -6.85
CA ASN A 622 37.79 16.44 -6.48
C ASN A 622 37.91 17.41 -7.67
N ALA A 623 37.97 16.91 -8.91
CA ALA A 623 38.01 17.72 -10.11
C ALA A 623 36.62 18.02 -10.70
N GLY A 624 35.54 17.54 -10.07
CA GLY A 624 34.18 17.75 -10.57
C GLY A 624 33.69 16.65 -11.52
N ASN A 625 34.46 15.58 -11.71
CA ASN A 625 34.15 14.48 -12.63
C ASN A 625 33.38 13.36 -11.92
N VAL A 626 32.41 12.78 -12.62
CA VAL A 626 31.73 11.54 -12.23
C VAL A 626 32.09 10.43 -13.21
N TYR A 627 32.39 9.27 -12.65
CA TYR A 627 32.73 8.05 -13.35
C TYR A 627 31.70 6.98 -13.05
N VAL A 628 31.26 6.26 -14.08
CA VAL A 628 30.20 5.26 -13.97
C VAL A 628 30.70 3.94 -14.53
N TRP A 629 30.53 2.87 -13.75
CA TRP A 629 30.77 1.51 -14.18
C TRP A 629 29.52 0.66 -13.99
N ARG A 630 29.33 -0.28 -14.91
CA ARG A 630 28.38 -1.38 -14.79
C ARG A 630 29.03 -2.48 -13.97
N MET A 631 28.27 -3.08 -13.07
CA MET A 631 28.65 -4.32 -12.42
C MET A 631 27.78 -5.46 -12.94
N ILE A 632 28.42 -6.52 -13.40
CA ILE A 632 27.74 -7.74 -13.84
C ILE A 632 28.16 -8.85 -12.89
N GLN A 633 27.22 -9.29 -12.08
CA GLN A 633 27.43 -10.36 -11.11
C GLN A 633 27.11 -11.72 -11.75
N ARG A 634 28.10 -12.61 -11.81
CA ARG A 634 27.93 -14.04 -12.15
C ARG A 634 28.03 -14.87 -10.88
N SER A 635 27.69 -16.16 -10.96
CA SER A 635 27.62 -17.08 -9.81
C SER A 635 28.88 -17.14 -8.94
N ASP A 636 30.04 -16.76 -9.49
CA ASP A 636 31.36 -16.84 -8.84
C ASP A 636 32.23 -15.58 -8.99
N THR A 637 31.83 -14.61 -9.82
CA THR A 637 32.68 -13.48 -10.21
C THR A 637 31.86 -12.21 -10.46
N THR A 638 32.35 -11.08 -9.95
CA THR A 638 31.88 -9.75 -10.32
C THR A 638 32.75 -9.23 -11.45
N SER A 639 32.14 -8.69 -12.50
CA SER A 639 32.86 -8.03 -13.60
C SER A 639 32.44 -6.57 -13.70
N ILE A 640 33.43 -5.69 -13.87
CA ILE A 640 33.22 -4.24 -13.85
C ILE A 640 33.54 -3.69 -15.24
N LEU A 641 32.57 -3.01 -15.85
CA LEU A 641 32.69 -2.44 -17.18
C LEU A 641 32.52 -0.91 -17.12
N PRO A 642 33.48 -0.10 -17.57
CA PRO A 642 33.35 1.35 -17.57
C PRO A 642 32.31 1.82 -18.60
N ILE A 643 31.25 2.49 -18.15
CA ILE A 643 30.17 3.00 -18.99
C ILE A 643 30.54 4.37 -19.55
N CYS A 644 30.71 5.37 -18.68
CA CYS A 644 30.97 6.75 -19.10
C CYS A 644 31.68 7.57 -18.02
N LYS A 645 32.23 8.72 -18.45
CA LYS A 645 32.76 9.81 -17.63
C LYS A 645 32.07 11.09 -18.07
N PHE A 646 31.65 11.93 -17.13
CA PHE A 646 31.15 13.26 -17.43
C PHE A 646 31.55 14.28 -16.37
N VAL A 647 31.58 15.55 -16.75
CA VAL A 647 31.88 16.68 -15.85
C VAL A 647 30.58 17.10 -15.17
N ALA A 648 30.42 16.76 -13.89
CA ALA A 648 29.22 17.10 -13.15
C ALA A 648 29.27 18.53 -12.58
N HIS A 649 30.43 18.94 -12.09
CA HIS A 649 30.65 20.24 -11.43
C HIS A 649 31.98 20.87 -11.89
N THR A 650 32.16 22.17 -11.64
CA THR A 650 33.41 22.88 -12.00
C THR A 650 34.51 22.74 -10.95
N THR A 651 34.22 22.06 -9.83
CA THR A 651 35.09 21.96 -8.65
C THR A 651 34.70 20.73 -7.82
N TYR A 652 35.32 20.55 -6.65
CA TYR A 652 35.18 19.39 -5.75
C TYR A 652 33.74 18.88 -5.61
N ILE A 653 33.53 17.60 -5.95
CA ILE A 653 32.33 16.86 -5.57
C ILE A 653 32.48 16.43 -4.12
N THR A 654 31.43 16.64 -3.33
CA THR A 654 31.37 16.24 -1.92
C THR A 654 30.56 14.96 -1.73
N ARG A 655 29.54 14.74 -2.57
CA ARG A 655 28.67 13.56 -2.51
C ARG A 655 28.21 13.15 -3.90
N VAL A 656 28.22 11.84 -4.16
CA VAL A 656 27.45 11.21 -5.23
C VAL A 656 26.49 10.20 -4.61
N LEU A 657 25.24 10.19 -5.05
CA LEU A 657 24.22 9.29 -4.50
C LEU A 657 23.22 8.89 -5.58
N LEU A 658 23.05 7.60 -5.83
CA LEU A 658 21.97 7.07 -6.66
C LEU A 658 20.66 7.05 -5.88
N SER A 659 19.56 7.34 -6.55
CA SER A 659 18.22 7.24 -5.98
C SER A 659 17.83 5.78 -5.75
N PRO A 660 16.95 5.49 -4.77
CA PRO A 660 16.46 4.13 -4.50
C PRO A 660 15.87 3.41 -5.72
N ASP A 661 15.23 4.13 -6.64
CA ASP A 661 14.66 3.59 -7.87
C ASP A 661 15.63 3.54 -9.07
N VAL A 662 16.87 3.98 -8.87
CA VAL A 662 17.95 4.03 -9.88
C VAL A 662 17.57 4.87 -11.11
N ARG A 663 16.69 5.86 -10.95
CA ARG A 663 16.32 6.82 -12.03
C ARG A 663 17.04 8.14 -11.94
N HIS A 664 17.59 8.47 -10.79
CA HIS A 664 18.29 9.73 -10.56
C HIS A 664 19.65 9.49 -9.92
N LEU A 665 20.63 10.29 -10.33
CA LEU A 665 21.91 10.44 -9.64
C LEU A 665 21.98 11.87 -9.11
N ALA A 666 22.17 12.05 -7.80
CA ALA A 666 22.43 13.34 -7.20
C ALA A 666 23.94 13.56 -7.02
N THR A 667 24.42 14.74 -7.39
CA THR A 667 25.79 15.19 -7.13
C THR A 667 25.77 16.48 -6.31
N CYS A 668 26.49 16.52 -5.18
CA CYS A 668 26.68 17.73 -4.37
C CYS A 668 28.11 18.26 -4.53
N SER A 669 28.29 19.58 -4.44
CA SER A 669 29.60 20.19 -4.69
C SER A 669 29.91 21.42 -3.84
N ALA A 670 31.20 21.70 -3.76
CA ALA A 670 31.76 22.95 -3.29
C ALA A 670 31.44 24.17 -4.20
N ASP A 671 30.88 23.97 -5.40
CA ASP A 671 30.35 25.06 -6.24
C ASP A 671 29.01 25.64 -5.79
N HIS A 672 28.52 25.20 -4.61
CA HIS A 672 27.26 25.63 -4.00
C HIS A 672 26.01 25.13 -4.74
N THR A 673 26.12 24.04 -5.50
CA THR A 673 24.97 23.42 -6.15
C THR A 673 24.85 21.94 -5.81
N ALA A 674 23.61 21.45 -5.89
CA ALA A 674 23.35 20.03 -6.08
C ALA A 674 22.74 19.85 -7.48
N ARG A 675 23.15 18.83 -8.22
CA ARG A 675 22.65 18.54 -9.57
C ARG A 675 22.04 17.15 -9.61
N ILE A 676 20.95 17.03 -10.38
CA ILE A 676 20.23 15.77 -10.61
C ILE A 676 20.41 15.36 -12.05
N TRP A 677 20.88 14.13 -12.24
CA TRP A 677 21.12 13.52 -13.54
C TRP A 677 20.15 12.38 -13.74
N SER A 678 19.56 12.29 -14.93
CA SER A 678 18.69 11.18 -15.30
C SER A 678 19.52 9.93 -15.48
N VAL A 679 18.99 8.80 -15.03
CA VAL A 679 19.54 7.47 -15.23
C VAL A 679 18.48 6.68 -15.98
N ASP A 680 18.77 6.25 -17.20
CA ASP A 680 17.86 5.41 -17.97
C ASP A 680 18.13 3.92 -17.65
N PRO A 681 17.25 3.24 -16.89
CA PRO A 681 17.42 1.82 -16.59
C PRO A 681 17.18 0.92 -17.82
N THR A 682 16.60 1.46 -18.90
CA THR A 682 16.23 0.74 -20.13
C THR A 682 17.16 0.99 -21.31
N ALA A 683 18.08 1.96 -21.21
CA ALA A 683 19.07 2.22 -22.25
C ALA A 683 19.83 0.93 -22.60
N PRO A 684 20.12 0.67 -23.90
CA PRO A 684 20.73 -0.56 -24.37
C PRO A 684 22.21 -0.60 -23.99
N HIS A 685 22.46 -0.79 -22.71
CA HIS A 685 23.74 -1.26 -22.21
C HIS A 685 23.80 -2.80 -22.21
N ASN A 686 22.80 -3.46 -22.81
CA ASN A 686 22.78 -4.87 -23.16
C ASN A 686 23.74 -5.14 -24.33
N VAL A 687 25.03 -5.04 -24.05
CA VAL A 687 26.03 -5.76 -24.84
C VAL A 687 26.02 -7.20 -24.32
N THR A 688 25.65 -8.13 -25.18
CA THR A 688 25.88 -9.55 -24.88
C THR A 688 27.40 -9.79 -24.81
N PRO A 689 27.90 -10.78 -24.07
CA PRO A 689 29.35 -10.97 -23.87
C PRO A 689 30.18 -11.20 -25.16
N ASN A 690 29.54 -11.27 -26.32
CA ASN A 690 30.14 -11.54 -27.62
C ASN A 690 30.28 -10.31 -28.53
N ASP A 691 29.75 -9.13 -28.18
CA ASP A 691 29.96 -7.95 -29.02
C ASP A 691 31.27 -7.25 -28.61
N ASN A 692 32.14 -7.01 -29.60
CA ASN A 692 33.34 -6.22 -29.43
C ASN A 692 32.98 -4.88 -28.77
N LEU A 693 33.56 -4.62 -27.60
CA LEU A 693 33.43 -3.33 -26.91
C LEU A 693 33.73 -2.20 -27.90
N PRO A 694 32.86 -1.18 -28.02
CA PRO A 694 33.21 0.03 -28.74
C PRO A 694 34.51 0.60 -28.19
N SER A 695 35.34 1.13 -29.07
CA SER A 695 36.58 1.79 -28.68
C SER A 695 36.29 2.92 -27.68
N ALA A 696 37.25 3.27 -26.82
CA ALA A 696 37.05 4.31 -25.80
C ALA A 696 36.55 5.66 -26.36
N SER A 697 36.74 5.90 -27.66
CA SER A 697 36.30 7.05 -28.46
C SER A 697 34.85 7.01 -28.97
N GLU A 698 34.12 5.90 -28.81
CA GLU A 698 32.74 5.71 -29.31
C GLU A 698 31.67 5.76 -28.19
N ARG A 699 32.06 6.10 -26.96
CA ARG A 699 31.15 6.21 -25.82
C ARG A 699 30.44 7.56 -25.81
N ASP A 700 29.14 7.54 -26.06
CA ASP A 700 28.28 8.73 -26.11
C ASP A 700 28.20 9.42 -24.72
N PRO A 701 28.59 10.70 -24.57
CA PRO A 701 28.42 11.50 -23.36
C PRO A 701 26.95 11.70 -22.93
N ALA A 702 25.97 11.32 -23.76
CA ALA A 702 24.54 11.52 -23.51
C ALA A 702 23.89 10.56 -22.49
N ALA A 703 24.63 9.62 -21.88
CA ALA A 703 24.05 8.58 -21.02
C ALA A 703 23.47 9.07 -19.68
N PHE A 704 23.89 10.26 -19.21
CA PHE A 704 23.39 10.88 -17.97
C PHE A 704 23.03 12.34 -18.22
N PRO A 705 21.86 12.64 -18.83
CA PRO A 705 21.47 14.02 -19.07
C PRO A 705 21.19 14.74 -17.75
N LEU A 706 21.66 15.98 -17.64
CA LEU A 706 21.34 16.86 -16.51
C LEU A 706 19.84 17.20 -16.54
N GLU A 707 19.09 16.75 -15.54
CA GLU A 707 17.66 17.07 -15.41
C GLU A 707 17.47 18.44 -14.77
N THR A 708 18.17 18.71 -13.67
CA THR A 708 18.06 19.98 -12.97
C THR A 708 19.29 20.31 -12.14
N THR A 709 19.50 21.62 -11.90
CA THR A 709 20.44 22.16 -10.93
C THR A 709 19.65 22.81 -9.80
N LEU A 710 19.81 22.29 -8.59
CA LEU A 710 19.18 22.81 -7.38
C LEU A 710 19.97 24.03 -6.89
N HIS A 711 19.44 25.22 -7.19
CA HIS A 711 20.02 26.50 -6.80
C HIS A 711 19.39 27.02 -5.50
N GLY A 712 20.19 27.66 -4.64
CA GLY A 712 19.70 28.29 -3.41
C GLY A 712 20.58 28.08 -2.19
N HIS A 713 21.62 27.25 -2.31
CA HIS A 713 22.69 27.12 -1.32
C HIS A 713 23.68 28.29 -1.44
N GLN A 714 24.13 28.82 -0.31
CA GLN A 714 25.05 29.96 -0.28
C GLN A 714 26.52 29.55 -0.09
N ARG A 715 26.75 28.28 0.25
CA ARG A 715 28.05 27.68 0.58
C ARG A 715 28.08 26.24 0.07
N TRP A 716 29.16 25.52 0.38
CA TRP A 716 29.35 24.13 -0.01
C TRP A 716 28.15 23.27 0.40
N VAL A 717 27.67 22.45 -0.54
CA VAL A 717 26.68 21.41 -0.28
C VAL A 717 27.47 20.15 0.06
N TRP A 718 27.30 19.59 1.26
CA TRP A 718 28.16 18.51 1.74
C TRP A 718 27.58 17.13 1.50
N ASP A 719 26.26 17.02 1.61
CA ASP A 719 25.60 15.73 1.59
C ASP A 719 24.16 15.82 1.13
N CYS A 720 23.63 14.67 0.71
CA CYS A 720 22.23 14.54 0.37
C CYS A 720 21.69 13.15 0.73
N ALA A 721 20.37 13.07 0.90
CA ALA A 721 19.63 11.82 1.06
C ALA A 721 18.33 11.89 0.25
N PHE A 722 18.06 10.86 -0.55
CA PHE A 722 16.78 10.70 -1.24
C PHE A 722 15.70 10.17 -0.30
N SER A 723 14.45 10.53 -0.55
CA SER A 723 13.30 9.78 -0.03
C SER A 723 13.23 8.39 -0.66
N ALA A 724 12.57 7.45 0.01
CA ALA A 724 12.40 6.08 -0.45
C ALA A 724 11.71 5.99 -1.83
N ASP A 725 10.82 6.93 -2.13
CA ASP A 725 10.12 7.03 -3.42
C ASP A 725 10.90 7.81 -4.50
N SER A 726 12.11 8.29 -4.18
CA SER A 726 12.97 9.09 -5.05
C SER A 726 12.37 10.42 -5.53
N ALA A 727 11.21 10.84 -5.01
CA ALA A 727 10.55 12.08 -5.39
C ALA A 727 11.13 13.32 -4.69
N TYR A 728 11.78 13.12 -3.55
CA TYR A 728 12.35 14.17 -2.73
C TYR A 728 13.83 13.96 -2.48
N LEU A 729 14.54 15.07 -2.33
CA LEU A 729 15.94 15.08 -1.90
C LEU A 729 16.09 16.02 -0.71
N VAL A 730 16.80 15.58 0.33
CA VAL A 730 17.28 16.48 1.38
C VAL A 730 18.75 16.75 1.15
N THR A 731 19.16 18.02 1.15
CA THR A 731 20.57 18.43 1.06
C THR A 731 21.02 19.12 2.34
N SER A 732 22.24 18.89 2.81
CA SER A 732 22.88 19.62 3.91
C SER A 732 23.95 20.59 3.40
N CYS A 733 24.04 21.78 4.00
CA CYS A 733 24.91 22.84 3.52
C CYS A 733 25.66 23.57 4.64
N SER A 734 26.86 24.06 4.29
CA SER A 734 27.68 24.94 5.11
C SER A 734 27.00 26.25 5.52
N ASP A 735 25.92 26.64 4.85
CA ASP A 735 25.14 27.84 5.17
C ASP A 735 24.15 27.66 6.32
N HIS A 736 24.37 26.64 7.16
CA HIS A 736 23.58 26.28 8.36
C HIS A 736 22.26 25.57 8.09
N TYR A 737 21.86 25.43 6.83
CA TYR A 737 20.56 24.90 6.48
C TYR A 737 20.66 23.51 5.85
N ALA A 738 19.71 22.66 6.24
CA ALA A 738 19.29 21.57 5.37
C ALA A 738 18.03 21.99 4.60
N ARG A 739 17.85 21.47 3.39
CA ARG A 739 16.73 21.82 2.50
C ARG A 739 16.10 20.55 1.95
N LEU A 740 14.79 20.46 2.01
CA LEU A 740 13.97 19.43 1.36
C LEU A 740 13.48 19.97 0.02
N TRP A 741 13.81 19.26 -1.04
CA TRP A 741 13.49 19.57 -2.43
C TRP A 741 12.46 18.59 -2.95
N GLU A 742 11.46 19.09 -3.69
CA GLU A 742 10.62 18.26 -4.56
C GLU A 742 11.27 18.22 -5.94
N LEU A 743 11.68 17.04 -6.41
CA LEU A 743 12.41 16.95 -7.68
C LEU A 743 11.51 17.25 -8.89
N GLY A 744 10.23 16.92 -8.81
CA GLY A 744 9.27 17.18 -9.88
C GLY A 744 9.01 18.68 -10.13
N SER A 745 8.90 19.49 -9.08
CA SER A 745 8.72 20.94 -9.19
C SER A 745 10.03 21.74 -9.11
N GLN A 746 11.14 21.07 -8.78
CA GLN A 746 12.47 21.66 -8.60
C GLN A 746 12.49 22.79 -7.56
N SER A 747 11.61 22.70 -6.57
CA SER A 747 11.40 23.74 -5.57
C SER A 747 11.76 23.28 -4.16
N ILE A 748 12.17 24.24 -3.33
CA ILE A 748 12.38 23.99 -1.90
C ILE A 748 11.01 23.93 -1.23
N ILE A 749 10.66 22.77 -0.70
CA ILE A 749 9.43 22.57 0.09
C ILE A 749 9.66 23.08 1.52
N ARG A 750 10.83 22.78 2.06
CA ARG A 750 11.16 23.08 3.45
C ARG A 750 12.64 23.39 3.63
N GLN A 751 12.89 24.33 4.52
CA GLN A 751 14.23 24.66 5.01
C GLN A 751 14.26 24.38 6.51
N TYR A 752 15.22 23.56 6.94
CA TYR A 752 15.40 23.17 8.34
C TYR A 752 16.37 24.13 9.01
N ASN A 753 15.83 24.95 9.91
CA ASN A 753 16.54 26.04 10.56
C ASN A 753 16.85 25.65 12.00
N GLY A 754 18.14 25.56 12.35
CA GLY A 754 18.52 25.30 13.73
C GLY A 754 20.01 25.07 13.98
N HIS A 755 20.80 24.70 12.97
CA HIS A 755 22.24 24.60 13.15
C HIS A 755 22.87 26.00 13.30
N HIS A 756 23.87 26.12 14.16
CA HIS A 756 24.60 27.38 14.40
C HIS A 756 25.94 27.45 13.67
N ARG A 757 26.36 26.33 13.06
CA ARG A 757 27.51 26.19 12.16
C ARG A 757 27.08 25.35 10.95
N GLY A 758 27.98 25.09 10.00
CA GLY A 758 27.61 24.37 8.79
C GLY A 758 27.02 22.99 9.09
N ALA A 759 25.90 22.65 8.46
CA ALA A 759 25.32 21.31 8.47
C ALA A 759 26.03 20.50 7.38
N VAL A 760 26.66 19.38 7.75
CA VAL A 760 27.58 18.64 6.86
C VAL A 760 27.10 17.24 6.50
N CYS A 761 26.12 16.70 7.23
CA CYS A 761 25.57 15.40 6.94
C CYS A 761 24.06 15.35 7.22
N VAL A 762 23.38 14.52 6.45
CA VAL A 762 21.95 14.24 6.59
C VAL A 762 21.72 12.74 6.49
N ALA A 763 20.81 12.22 7.30
CA ALA A 763 20.30 10.87 7.16
C ALA A 763 18.77 10.92 7.14
N LEU A 764 18.19 10.29 6.13
CA LEU A 764 16.75 10.12 5.98
C LEU A 764 16.46 8.63 5.91
N ASN A 765 15.54 8.16 6.75
CA ASN A 765 14.91 6.85 6.60
C ASN A 765 13.38 7.01 6.73
N ASP A 766 12.74 7.08 5.58
CA ASP A 766 11.28 7.09 5.39
C ASP A 766 10.76 5.74 4.84
N THR A 767 11.64 4.76 4.59
CA THR A 767 11.27 3.37 4.25
C THR A 767 10.49 2.77 5.41
N ALA A 768 9.35 2.10 5.26
CA ALA A 768 8.73 1.51 6.44
C ALA A 768 9.59 0.34 6.95
N VAL A 769 9.67 0.19 8.28
CA VAL A 769 10.36 -0.96 8.89
C VAL A 769 9.62 -2.21 8.45
N GLY A 770 10.26 -3.05 7.64
CA GLY A 770 9.78 -4.39 7.35
C GLY A 770 9.87 -5.21 8.63
N ASN A 771 8.75 -5.71 9.12
CA ASN A 771 8.73 -6.78 10.12
C ASN A 771 8.83 -8.13 9.43
#